data_AF-A0A9C9PJA8-F1
#
_entry.id   AF-A0A9C9PJA8-F1
#
_cell.length_a   1.000
_cell.length_b   1.000
_cell.length_c   1.000
_cell.angle_alpha   90.00
_cell.angle_beta   90.00
_cell.angle_gamma   90.00
#
_symmetry.space_group_name_H-M   'P 1'
#
loop_
_entity.id
_entity.type
_entity.pdbx_description
1 polymer ?
#
loop_
_entity_poly.entity_id
_entity_poly.type
_entity_poly.pdbx_seq_one_letter_code
_entity_poly.pdbx_strand_id
1 'polypeptide(L)'
;THSKITREFSEQLDQHYLQPFAQQRGIDNQALPALRKRLLDQIKKLAKQPAIFQAEPVPFTESELAASINHTGTLAITELVLEHLQHQPHDFFEKLGFSLEDEEELVAFLRYGELLGNAVLFFFRERLRKDERAEKTLAALQREGLWADVRDIKAAQDTLSTQLQQQLETQKQALIEALQAGQFANAPEQTQQLQDLQNRVEQLPEQLDMARTAWQGSQQQLIAFSNRFNAWAELLDEKVELVLEEMGTLQGTVDRIDDHVDTLLQEFRHFMQRFELSKQVKPRDEFTQHNSTSLKLIQEAVAKLKGVPLNDPQYNELVLAAGSVLSSTGNLAEAERLFIQAKDTAQNDAEKALSCFNLFQVRLRRRAYPEALADLLAAIAIDPQRYALHDVHRYPIERLLGAGGMGCVFLCQNQWRNNKVVVKCFWEECEGQRDEIFGEAMIMRKIAGDYVPEPLDYGYVDAARQDRPYFVTEYLEDALDGESWLAQYGKLDSVTGLEVGLQVAQGLQIAHQQGIYHLDLKPANLLMKATENGISVKIIDFGLARVATSLKEEALSRRDVSGMTQFGQSILGTLDYAPPEQLGHTDCGKPGPKSDLFSFGATLYRLMTGESPRHLNPRRLGEAPTALFELLCDCKEEKPRQRPEIDEVIQQLKEILNQITLIVSPTGDYPTITAAIEHAQTGSRILIKPGLYQESLILDKPLQLIGDGAMEEIIVESQTGRCVWMKTDQALIRGLSLRCLAGLNEKKYFAVDIPQGQLTLEYCDISSEALACVAIHDSIGLLNHCQIHDSRAGGIYVYKNGKGRIEHCDIFGNAYPGIQIKEGGNPLITHCQIHDGKSSGIVVSQQGKGQISHCEIFANAYAGVEINQDGDPVVQHCQIHDGGTSGIYIHHHGRGKIEHCEITGHAYPGITIKNGGQPLIQACQIYDGKASGVLFSENAYGKIQNCDIFANGRAGIKIENGGNPVVEKCSIKQNAWHGVWVLKAGLGTIIDCDLRDNEKGAFEIEADCEVQRRGNQE
;
A
#
# COMPACT_ATOMS: atom_id res chain seq x y z
N THR A 1 -93.01 -0.90 14.48
CA THR A 1 -93.64 -1.71 15.55
C THR A 1 -92.82 -2.99 15.67
N HIS A 2 -92.20 -3.43 16.78
CA HIS A 2 -92.49 -3.32 18.22
C HIS A 2 -91.20 -3.20 19.10
N SER A 3 -90.08 -2.66 18.61
CA SER A 3 -88.86 -2.49 19.43
C SER A 3 -88.73 -1.08 20.03
N LYS A 4 -88.15 -0.97 21.24
CA LYS A 4 -87.88 0.30 21.92
C LYS A 4 -87.01 1.24 21.08
N ILE A 5 -86.01 0.69 20.39
CA ILE A 5 -85.06 1.39 19.51
C ILE A 5 -85.77 2.00 18.28
N THR A 6 -86.70 1.26 17.68
CA THR A 6 -87.48 1.77 16.53
C THR A 6 -88.40 2.92 16.94
N ARG A 7 -88.86 2.93 18.20
CA ARG A 7 -89.70 3.99 18.75
C ARG A 7 -88.90 5.27 18.97
N GLU A 8 -87.70 5.13 19.51
CA GLU A 8 -86.77 6.24 19.80
C GLU A 8 -86.30 6.96 18.53
N PHE A 9 -85.94 6.22 17.46
CA PHE A 9 -85.63 6.84 16.17
C PHE A 9 -86.85 7.47 15.50
N SER A 10 -88.02 6.83 15.62
CA SER A 10 -89.26 7.34 15.03
C SER A 10 -89.73 8.64 15.68
N GLU A 11 -89.47 8.87 16.97
CA GLU A 11 -89.82 10.10 17.67
C GLU A 11 -88.98 11.30 17.19
N GLN A 12 -87.74 11.05 16.76
CA GLN A 12 -86.82 12.08 16.25
C GLN A 12 -87.09 12.47 14.78
N LEU A 13 -87.73 11.60 14.01
CA LEU A 13 -87.93 11.75 12.56
C LEU A 13 -88.81 12.96 12.19
N ASP A 14 -89.90 13.18 12.93
CA ASP A 14 -90.80 14.31 12.67
C ASP A 14 -90.14 15.65 12.95
N GLN A 15 -89.43 15.76 14.08
CA GLN A 15 -88.85 17.01 14.57
C GLN A 15 -87.55 17.38 13.85
N HIS A 16 -86.71 16.41 13.50
CA HIS A 16 -85.38 16.67 12.96
C HIS A 16 -85.29 16.57 11.43
N TYR A 17 -86.28 15.96 10.77
CA TYR A 17 -86.24 15.78 9.31
C TYR A 17 -87.52 16.26 8.63
N LEU A 18 -88.71 15.78 9.02
CA LEU A 18 -89.95 16.10 8.30
C LEU A 18 -90.37 17.58 8.44
N GLN A 19 -90.42 18.12 9.66
CA GLN A 19 -90.78 19.53 9.89
C GLN A 19 -89.75 20.51 9.30
N PRO A 20 -88.43 20.31 9.48
CA PRO A 20 -87.43 21.18 8.85
C PRO A 20 -87.46 21.12 7.32
N PHE A 21 -87.65 19.95 6.73
CA PHE A 21 -87.79 19.81 5.27
C PHE A 21 -89.02 20.54 4.73
N ALA A 22 -90.17 20.40 5.40
CA ALA A 22 -91.39 21.09 5.02
C ALA A 22 -91.25 22.62 5.16
N GLN A 23 -90.60 23.10 6.23
CA GLN A 23 -90.30 24.52 6.42
C GLN A 23 -89.37 25.05 5.33
N GLN A 24 -88.32 24.32 4.95
CA GLN A 24 -87.40 24.75 3.90
C GLN A 24 -88.10 24.91 2.54
N ARG A 25 -89.13 24.10 2.28
CA ARG A 25 -89.94 24.19 1.06
C ARG A 25 -91.17 25.09 1.19
N GLY A 26 -91.31 25.81 2.31
CA GLY A 26 -92.39 26.76 2.53
C GLY A 26 -93.78 26.11 2.70
N ILE A 27 -93.84 24.84 3.06
CA ILE A 27 -95.10 24.11 3.28
C ILE A 27 -95.58 24.38 4.70
N ASP A 28 -96.81 24.85 4.84
CA ASP A 28 -97.37 25.22 6.14
C ASP A 28 -97.75 24.01 7.02
N ASN A 29 -97.95 24.26 8.31
CA ASN A 29 -98.28 23.22 9.29
C ASN A 29 -99.66 22.58 9.05
N GLN A 30 -100.58 23.22 8.30
CA GLN A 30 -101.89 22.64 7.99
C GLN A 30 -101.82 21.65 6.83
N ALA A 31 -100.90 21.85 5.89
CA ALA A 31 -100.59 20.94 4.78
C ALA A 31 -99.59 19.83 5.15
N LEU A 32 -98.88 19.97 6.28
CA LEU A 32 -97.89 18.99 6.77
C LEU A 32 -98.44 17.55 6.90
N PRO A 33 -99.66 17.30 7.43
CA PRO A 33 -100.21 15.95 7.48
C PRO A 33 -100.46 15.34 6.09
N ALA A 34 -100.79 16.17 5.10
CA ALA A 34 -101.01 15.74 3.73
C ALA A 34 -99.68 15.40 3.02
N LEU A 35 -98.63 16.22 3.24
CA LEU A 35 -97.27 15.92 2.79
C LEU A 35 -96.75 14.63 3.43
N ARG A 36 -96.88 14.50 4.76
CA ARG A 36 -96.49 13.30 5.51
C ARG A 36 -97.17 12.06 4.95
N LYS A 37 -98.48 12.13 4.70
CA LYS A 37 -99.24 11.00 4.15
C LYS A 37 -98.76 10.64 2.75
N ARG A 38 -98.45 11.64 1.89
CA ARG A 38 -97.92 11.44 0.53
C ARG A 38 -96.55 10.77 0.54
N LEU A 39 -95.57 11.35 1.26
CA LEU A 39 -94.22 10.80 1.39
C LEU A 39 -94.26 9.40 2.01
N LEU A 40 -95.09 9.18 3.02
CA LEU A 40 -95.25 7.86 3.64
C LEU A 40 -95.84 6.83 2.67
N ASP A 41 -96.84 7.20 1.87
CA ASP A 41 -97.42 6.31 0.86
C ASP A 41 -96.44 6.04 -0.29
N GLN A 42 -95.64 7.02 -0.69
CA GLN A 42 -94.55 6.86 -1.66
C GLN A 42 -93.43 5.94 -1.14
N ILE A 43 -92.92 6.17 0.08
CA ILE A 43 -91.91 5.33 0.73
C ILE A 43 -92.42 3.90 0.92
N LYS A 44 -93.69 3.71 1.30
CA LYS A 44 -94.29 2.37 1.44
C LYS A 44 -94.40 1.62 0.12
N LYS A 45 -94.64 2.32 -1.00
CA LYS A 45 -94.64 1.71 -2.33
C LYS A 45 -93.22 1.31 -2.75
N LEU A 46 -92.23 2.16 -2.45
CA LEU A 46 -90.81 1.91 -2.72
C LEU A 46 -90.27 0.72 -1.90
N ALA A 47 -90.58 0.67 -0.60
CA ALA A 47 -90.12 -0.37 0.33
C ALA A 47 -90.69 -1.78 0.04
N LYS A 48 -91.73 -1.88 -0.79
CA LYS A 48 -92.31 -3.17 -1.22
C LYS A 48 -91.61 -3.77 -2.44
N GLN A 49 -90.67 -3.06 -3.05
CA GLN A 49 -89.90 -3.56 -4.19
C GLN A 49 -88.62 -4.22 -3.68
N PRO A 50 -88.50 -5.56 -3.76
CA PRO A 50 -87.41 -6.27 -3.10
C PRO A 50 -86.05 -6.11 -3.80
N ALA A 51 -86.04 -5.80 -5.10
CA ALA A 51 -84.82 -5.74 -5.90
C ALA A 51 -83.91 -4.54 -5.58
N ILE A 52 -84.45 -3.43 -5.04
CA ILE A 52 -83.67 -2.20 -4.80
C ILE A 52 -82.86 -2.22 -3.50
N PHE A 53 -83.19 -3.15 -2.58
CA PHE A 53 -82.58 -3.24 -1.25
C PHE A 53 -81.98 -4.63 -0.96
N GLN A 54 -81.90 -5.51 -1.96
CA GLN A 54 -81.22 -6.79 -1.85
C GLN A 54 -79.81 -6.68 -2.44
N ALA A 55 -78.81 -6.68 -1.56
CA ALA A 55 -77.43 -6.95 -1.92
C ALA A 55 -77.13 -8.44 -1.69
N GLU A 56 -76.14 -8.99 -2.40
CA GLU A 56 -75.70 -10.38 -2.20
C GLU A 56 -75.20 -10.59 -0.75
N PRO A 57 -75.46 -11.77 -0.14
CA PRO A 57 -75.11 -12.00 1.25
C PRO A 57 -73.62 -12.33 1.38
N VAL A 58 -72.79 -11.30 1.32
CA VAL A 58 -71.33 -11.40 1.51
C VAL A 58 -70.98 -10.99 2.95
N PRO A 59 -70.19 -11.78 3.69
CA PRO A 59 -69.80 -11.44 5.06
C PRO A 59 -68.82 -10.25 5.05
N PHE A 60 -69.12 -9.23 5.84
CA PHE A 60 -68.23 -8.07 6.02
C PHE A 60 -66.94 -8.47 6.72
N THR A 61 -65.80 -8.02 6.19
CA THR A 61 -64.50 -8.07 6.87
C THR A 61 -64.42 -7.01 7.98
N GLU A 62 -63.53 -7.20 8.96
CA GLU A 62 -63.37 -6.24 10.08
C GLU A 62 -62.97 -4.82 9.59
N SER A 63 -62.25 -4.73 8.46
CA SER A 63 -61.87 -3.47 7.81
C SER A 63 -63.07 -2.77 7.13
N GLU A 64 -63.92 -3.51 6.42
CA GLU A 64 -65.14 -2.96 5.81
C GLU A 64 -66.14 -2.52 6.88
N LEU A 65 -66.20 -3.24 8.00
CA LEU A 65 -67.00 -2.86 9.16
C LEU A 65 -66.50 -1.54 9.75
N ALA A 66 -65.18 -1.40 9.96
CA ALA A 66 -64.57 -0.18 10.50
C ALA A 66 -64.77 1.04 9.59
N ALA A 67 -64.68 0.86 8.27
CA ALA A 67 -64.92 1.91 7.29
C ALA A 67 -66.39 2.38 7.27
N SER A 68 -67.34 1.45 7.42
CA SER A 68 -68.78 1.73 7.40
C SER A 68 -69.24 2.55 8.62
N ILE A 69 -68.61 2.36 9.79
CA ILE A 69 -69.04 2.97 11.07
C ILE A 69 -68.60 4.44 11.20
N ASN A 70 -67.73 4.94 10.31
CA ASN A 70 -67.16 6.29 10.35
C ASN A 70 -68.16 7.38 9.87
N HIS A 71 -68.05 8.62 10.35
CA HIS A 71 -69.08 9.68 10.15
C HIS A 71 -69.37 9.99 8.67
N THR A 72 -68.41 9.82 7.77
CA THR A 72 -68.57 10.06 6.32
C THR A 72 -69.42 8.99 5.62
N GLY A 73 -69.68 7.85 6.27
CA GLY A 73 -70.47 6.76 5.72
C GLY A 73 -71.94 7.10 5.48
N THR A 74 -72.50 8.09 6.18
CA THR A 74 -73.93 8.43 6.07
C THR A 74 -74.28 9.03 4.70
N LEU A 75 -73.48 9.98 4.21
CA LEU A 75 -73.61 10.55 2.87
C LEU A 75 -73.32 9.47 1.81
N ALA A 76 -72.25 8.69 1.98
CA ALA A 76 -71.89 7.64 1.03
C ALA A 76 -72.99 6.56 0.91
N ILE A 77 -73.61 6.15 2.02
CA ILE A 77 -74.73 5.19 2.04
C ILE A 77 -75.98 5.82 1.43
N THR A 78 -76.25 7.10 1.72
CA THR A 78 -77.40 7.82 1.15
C THR A 78 -77.26 7.95 -0.37
N GLU A 79 -76.11 8.42 -0.87
CA GLU A 79 -75.85 8.55 -2.30
C GLU A 79 -75.82 7.22 -3.02
N LEU A 80 -75.23 6.17 -2.45
CA LEU A 80 -75.19 4.85 -3.09
C LEU A 80 -76.60 4.28 -3.34
N VAL A 81 -77.51 4.46 -2.39
CA VAL A 81 -78.90 4.00 -2.56
C VAL A 81 -79.67 4.91 -3.52
N LEU A 82 -79.43 6.23 -3.51
CA LEU A 82 -80.07 7.19 -4.41
C LEU A 82 -79.57 7.07 -5.86
N GLU A 83 -78.28 6.82 -6.09
CA GLU A 83 -77.71 6.50 -7.41
C GLU A 83 -78.32 5.22 -7.97
N HIS A 84 -78.48 4.18 -7.13
CA HIS A 84 -79.09 2.92 -7.57
C HIS A 84 -80.57 3.10 -7.93
N LEU A 85 -81.26 4.06 -7.29
CA LEU A 85 -82.62 4.48 -7.65
C LEU A 85 -82.65 5.29 -8.97
N GLN A 86 -81.67 6.17 -9.20
CA GLN A 86 -81.55 6.98 -10.42
C GLN A 86 -81.14 6.18 -11.67
N HIS A 87 -80.45 5.05 -11.48
CA HIS A 87 -80.06 4.14 -12.57
C HIS A 87 -81.15 3.14 -12.96
N GLN A 88 -82.33 3.21 -12.36
CA GLN A 88 -83.47 2.39 -12.77
C GLN A 88 -83.97 2.83 -14.17
N PRO A 89 -84.59 1.93 -14.96
CA PRO A 89 -85.07 2.27 -16.30
C PRO A 89 -86.03 3.46 -16.28
N HIS A 90 -86.00 4.29 -17.33
CA HIS A 90 -86.70 5.58 -17.39
C HIS A 90 -88.22 5.55 -17.10
N ASP A 91 -88.88 4.39 -17.19
CA ASP A 91 -90.31 4.20 -16.91
C ASP A 91 -90.62 3.54 -15.54
N PHE A 92 -89.60 3.32 -14.69
CA PHE A 92 -89.71 2.62 -13.40
C PHE A 92 -90.63 3.36 -12.40
N PHE A 93 -90.43 4.67 -12.24
CA PHE A 93 -91.24 5.50 -11.34
C PHE A 93 -92.67 5.69 -11.88
N GLU A 94 -92.85 5.82 -13.20
CA GLU A 94 -94.17 5.84 -13.84
C GLU A 94 -94.97 4.55 -13.57
N LYS A 95 -94.33 3.37 -13.65
CA LYS A 95 -94.97 2.07 -13.36
C LYS A 95 -95.40 1.90 -11.91
N LEU A 96 -94.73 2.58 -10.96
CA LEU A 96 -95.13 2.66 -9.55
C LEU A 96 -96.24 3.69 -9.30
N GLY A 97 -96.65 4.39 -10.37
CA GLY A 97 -97.67 5.43 -10.37
C GLY A 97 -97.17 6.74 -9.75
N PHE A 98 -95.87 7.01 -9.84
CA PHE A 98 -95.30 8.30 -9.45
C PHE A 98 -95.31 9.25 -10.65
N SER A 99 -95.66 10.52 -10.40
CA SER A 99 -95.35 11.59 -11.35
C SER A 99 -93.89 12.02 -11.21
N LEU A 100 -93.35 12.73 -12.20
CA LEU A 100 -91.99 13.29 -12.14
C LEU A 100 -91.78 14.20 -10.92
N GLU A 101 -92.79 14.98 -10.54
CA GLU A 101 -92.72 15.83 -9.34
C GLU A 101 -92.68 14.99 -8.04
N ASP A 102 -93.36 13.84 -8.01
CA ASP A 102 -93.36 12.93 -6.86
C ASP A 102 -92.00 12.26 -6.65
N GLU A 103 -91.28 11.95 -7.74
CA GLU A 103 -89.94 11.36 -7.68
C GLU A 103 -88.92 12.35 -7.11
N GLU A 104 -88.90 13.58 -7.61
CA GLU A 104 -87.99 14.62 -7.14
C GLU A 104 -88.26 15.00 -5.68
N GLU A 105 -89.52 15.03 -5.24
CA GLU A 105 -89.89 15.32 -3.85
C GLU A 105 -89.39 14.22 -2.89
N LEU A 106 -89.51 12.95 -3.29
CA LEU A 106 -89.10 11.82 -2.47
C LEU A 106 -87.56 11.70 -2.37
N VAL A 107 -86.84 11.82 -3.49
CA VAL A 107 -85.37 11.76 -3.52
C VAL A 107 -84.78 12.91 -2.70
N ALA A 108 -85.33 14.11 -2.84
CA ALA A 108 -84.90 15.26 -2.05
C ALA A 108 -85.14 15.05 -0.55
N PHE A 109 -86.24 14.41 -0.16
CA PHE A 109 -86.52 14.15 1.24
C PHE A 109 -85.61 13.08 1.85
N LEU A 110 -85.31 12.00 1.13
CA LEU A 110 -84.42 10.93 1.61
C LEU A 110 -82.95 11.40 1.73
N ARG A 111 -82.54 12.31 0.84
CA ARG A 111 -81.23 12.98 0.90
C ARG A 111 -81.18 14.07 1.98
N TYR A 112 -82.32 14.62 2.39
CA TYR A 112 -82.37 15.75 3.31
C TYR A 112 -81.73 15.41 4.66
N GLY A 113 -80.65 16.12 5.00
CA GLY A 113 -79.87 15.87 6.21
C GLY A 113 -79.27 14.46 6.27
N GLU A 114 -79.03 13.81 5.12
CA GLU A 114 -78.56 12.42 5.01
C GLU A 114 -79.42 11.41 5.77
N LEU A 115 -80.74 11.65 5.79
CA LEU A 115 -81.71 10.88 6.58
C LEU A 115 -81.55 9.38 6.38
N LEU A 116 -81.37 8.93 5.13
CA LEU A 116 -81.31 7.51 4.80
C LEU A 116 -80.07 6.82 5.40
N GLY A 117 -78.87 7.36 5.16
CA GLY A 117 -77.63 6.79 5.69
C GLY A 117 -77.51 6.93 7.21
N ASN A 118 -78.03 8.02 7.78
CA ASN A 118 -78.13 8.20 9.24
C ASN A 118 -79.03 7.13 9.88
N ALA A 119 -80.17 6.82 9.26
CA ALA A 119 -81.05 5.77 9.74
C ALA A 119 -80.38 4.39 9.70
N VAL A 120 -79.70 4.05 8.60
CA VAL A 120 -79.00 2.76 8.44
C VAL A 120 -77.90 2.58 9.48
N LEU A 121 -77.06 3.59 9.68
CA LEU A 121 -75.97 3.53 10.66
C LEU A 121 -76.46 3.54 12.11
N PHE A 122 -77.57 4.23 12.41
CA PHE A 122 -78.18 4.20 13.73
C PHE A 122 -78.57 2.77 14.14
N PHE A 123 -79.30 2.05 13.28
CA PHE A 123 -79.71 0.67 13.58
C PHE A 123 -78.53 -0.33 13.53
N PHE A 124 -77.51 -0.09 12.73
CA PHE A 124 -76.30 -0.90 12.67
C PHE A 124 -75.46 -0.80 13.96
N ARG A 125 -75.23 0.44 14.45
CA ARG A 125 -74.49 0.70 15.71
C ARG A 125 -75.16 0.08 16.93
N GLU A 126 -76.49 0.09 16.99
CA GLU A 126 -77.24 -0.55 18.08
C GLU A 126 -77.18 -2.08 18.04
N ARG A 127 -76.94 -2.67 16.87
CA ARG A 127 -76.75 -4.12 16.72
C ARG A 127 -75.34 -4.54 17.15
N LEU A 128 -74.33 -3.74 16.79
CA LEU A 128 -72.93 -3.89 17.21
C LEU A 128 -72.72 -3.71 18.72
N ARG A 129 -73.47 -2.82 19.37
CA ARG A 129 -73.42 -2.63 20.83
C ARG A 129 -73.82 -3.86 21.65
N LYS A 130 -74.54 -4.80 21.05
CA LYS A 130 -74.92 -6.06 21.70
C LYS A 130 -73.94 -7.19 21.36
N ASP A 131 -72.84 -6.88 20.68
CA ASP A 131 -71.77 -7.81 20.32
C ASP A 131 -70.75 -7.93 21.47
N GLU A 132 -70.60 -9.16 21.96
CA GLU A 132 -69.81 -9.50 23.14
C GLU A 132 -68.29 -9.21 22.97
N ARG A 133 -67.79 -9.14 21.72
CA ARG A 133 -66.38 -8.79 21.46
C ARG A 133 -66.13 -7.30 21.61
N ALA A 134 -67.02 -6.46 21.10
CA ALA A 134 -66.89 -5.01 21.19
C ALA A 134 -66.91 -4.53 22.65
N GLU A 135 -67.74 -5.16 23.48
CA GLU A 135 -67.85 -4.87 24.91
C GLU A 135 -66.55 -5.16 25.69
N LYS A 136 -65.85 -6.26 25.36
CA LYS A 136 -64.58 -6.65 26.02
C LYS A 136 -63.41 -5.73 25.68
N THR A 137 -63.34 -5.23 24.45
CA THR A 137 -62.27 -4.32 24.00
C THR A 137 -62.42 -2.92 24.63
N LEU A 138 -63.67 -2.41 24.71
CA LEU A 138 -63.97 -1.15 25.41
C LEU A 138 -63.61 -1.21 26.91
N ALA A 139 -63.88 -2.34 27.56
CA ALA A 139 -63.52 -2.55 28.97
C ALA A 139 -62.00 -2.65 29.22
N ALA A 140 -61.18 -2.95 28.20
CA ALA A 140 -59.73 -2.97 28.30
C ALA A 140 -59.14 -1.55 28.20
N LEU A 141 -59.64 -0.73 27.28
CA LEU A 141 -59.20 0.66 27.08
C LEU A 141 -59.53 1.57 28.27
N GLN A 142 -60.66 1.32 28.96
CA GLN A 142 -60.99 2.00 30.21
C GLN A 142 -60.05 1.61 31.37
N ARG A 143 -59.58 0.36 31.40
CA ARG A 143 -58.71 -0.16 32.47
C ARG A 143 -57.31 0.44 32.43
N GLU A 144 -56.82 0.74 31.23
CA GLU A 144 -55.51 1.36 30.96
C GLU A 144 -55.54 2.90 31.00
N GLY A 145 -56.70 3.50 31.33
CA GLY A 145 -56.84 4.96 31.49
C GLY A 145 -56.80 5.78 30.20
N LEU A 146 -56.74 5.14 29.03
CA LEU A 146 -56.63 5.79 27.71
C LEU A 146 -57.99 6.20 27.13
N TRP A 147 -59.08 5.83 27.78
CA TRP A 147 -60.43 6.18 27.38
C TRP A 147 -61.30 6.44 28.62
N ALA A 148 -61.79 7.67 28.76
CA ALA A 148 -62.88 7.99 29.68
C ALA A 148 -64.16 8.15 28.86
N ASP A 149 -65.26 7.53 29.30
CA ASP A 149 -66.53 7.66 28.60
C ASP A 149 -67.00 9.12 28.70
N VAL A 150 -67.42 9.72 27.58
CA VAL A 150 -68.02 11.07 27.56
C VAL A 150 -69.23 11.14 28.50
N ARG A 151 -69.87 10.00 28.76
CA ARG A 151 -70.94 9.85 29.77
C ARG A 151 -70.43 9.94 31.21
N ASP A 152 -69.20 9.56 31.52
CA ASP A 152 -68.62 9.68 32.88
C ASP A 152 -68.20 11.13 33.18
N ILE A 153 -67.72 11.86 32.17
CA ILE A 153 -67.45 13.30 32.27
C ILE A 153 -68.76 14.09 32.36
N LYS A 154 -69.77 13.70 31.58
CA LYS A 154 -71.11 14.31 31.62
C LYS A 154 -71.88 13.94 32.90
N ALA A 155 -71.71 12.73 33.43
CA ALA A 155 -72.25 12.33 34.72
C ALA A 155 -71.55 13.06 35.88
N ALA A 156 -70.25 13.28 35.83
CA ALA A 156 -69.53 14.11 36.81
C ALA A 156 -70.00 15.59 36.74
N GLN A 157 -70.25 16.10 35.54
CA GLN A 157 -70.79 17.45 35.29
C GLN A 157 -72.23 17.61 35.81
N ASP A 158 -73.12 16.66 35.52
CA ASP A 158 -74.51 16.68 35.97
C ASP A 158 -74.60 16.48 37.50
N THR A 159 -73.74 15.65 38.09
CA THR A 159 -73.69 15.41 39.54
C THR A 159 -73.20 16.64 40.31
N LEU A 160 -72.17 17.34 39.82
CA LEU A 160 -71.62 18.54 40.45
C LEU A 160 -72.56 19.74 40.34
N SER A 161 -73.22 19.92 39.19
CA SER A 161 -74.23 20.96 38.96
C SER A 161 -75.46 20.76 39.85
N THR A 162 -75.94 19.52 39.95
CA THR A 162 -77.09 19.15 40.80
C THR A 162 -76.78 19.35 42.30
N GLN A 163 -75.57 19.00 42.76
CA GLN A 163 -75.14 19.21 44.16
C GLN A 163 -75.03 20.69 44.54
N LEU A 164 -74.48 21.53 43.67
CA LEU A 164 -74.35 22.97 43.90
C LEU A 164 -75.72 23.69 43.88
N GLN A 165 -76.63 23.28 42.98
CA GLN A 165 -78.01 23.79 42.96
C GLN A 165 -78.82 23.38 44.19
N GLN A 166 -78.63 22.15 44.69
CA GLN A 166 -79.28 21.67 45.91
C GLN A 166 -78.78 22.41 47.16
N GLN A 167 -77.48 22.73 47.25
CA GLN A 167 -76.93 23.57 48.33
C GLN A 167 -77.46 25.02 48.28
N LEU A 168 -77.58 25.60 47.08
CA LEU A 168 -78.11 26.95 46.88
C LEU A 168 -79.59 27.05 47.34
N GLU A 169 -80.42 26.07 47.00
CA GLU A 169 -81.83 26.04 47.42
C GLU A 169 -81.98 25.77 48.93
N THR A 170 -81.11 24.94 49.53
CA THR A 170 -81.11 24.69 50.98
C THR A 170 -80.77 25.96 51.77
N GLN A 171 -79.79 26.74 51.31
CA GLN A 171 -79.39 28.02 51.90
C GLN A 171 -80.46 29.11 51.70
N LYS A 172 -81.12 29.16 50.53
CA LYS A 172 -82.28 30.05 50.30
C LYS A 172 -83.43 29.72 51.25
N GLN A 173 -83.73 28.45 51.44
CA GLN A 173 -84.82 28.01 52.30
C GLN A 173 -84.54 28.32 53.78
N ALA A 174 -83.29 28.11 54.24
CA ALA A 174 -82.87 28.50 55.60
C ALA A 174 -82.95 30.01 55.83
N LEU A 175 -82.63 30.83 54.81
CA LEU A 175 -82.77 32.30 54.87
C LEU A 175 -84.24 32.72 54.90
N ILE A 176 -85.11 32.07 54.12
CA ILE A 176 -86.56 32.33 54.11
C ILE A 176 -87.19 31.94 55.47
N GLU A 177 -86.80 30.81 56.06
CA GLU A 177 -87.24 30.38 57.39
C GLU A 177 -86.75 31.32 58.50
N ALA A 178 -85.50 31.79 58.43
CA ALA A 178 -84.98 32.79 59.37
C ALA A 178 -85.71 34.14 59.27
N LEU A 179 -86.06 34.56 58.04
CA LEU A 179 -86.85 35.77 57.77
C LEU A 179 -88.30 35.63 58.26
N GLN A 180 -88.93 34.46 58.09
CA GLN A 180 -90.28 34.18 58.58
C GLN A 180 -90.35 34.02 60.10
N ALA A 181 -89.27 33.55 60.74
CA ALA A 181 -89.13 33.49 62.20
C ALA A 181 -88.71 34.83 62.84
N GLY A 182 -88.53 35.90 62.06
CA GLY A 182 -88.16 37.25 62.52
C GLY A 182 -86.71 37.41 62.98
N GLN A 183 -85.82 36.47 62.62
CA GLN A 183 -84.41 36.44 63.03
C GLN A 183 -83.51 37.24 62.07
N PHE A 184 -83.73 38.55 61.98
CA PHE A 184 -83.05 39.43 61.01
C PHE A 184 -81.53 39.64 61.25
N ALA A 185 -81.01 39.27 62.42
CA ALA A 185 -79.61 39.48 62.77
C ALA A 185 -78.64 38.61 61.97
N ASN A 186 -79.08 37.42 61.51
CA ASN A 186 -78.24 36.48 60.76
C ASN A 186 -78.37 36.65 59.23
N ALA A 187 -79.24 37.55 58.78
CA ALA A 187 -79.52 37.76 57.37
C ALA A 187 -78.29 38.23 56.56
N PRO A 188 -77.41 39.13 57.04
CA PRO A 188 -76.29 39.62 56.22
C PRO A 188 -75.26 38.53 55.89
N GLU A 189 -74.92 37.68 56.87
CA GLU A 189 -73.93 36.61 56.70
C GLU A 189 -74.44 35.50 55.77
N GLN A 190 -75.72 35.14 55.90
CA GLN A 190 -76.38 34.20 54.99
C GLN A 190 -76.57 34.77 53.58
N THR A 191 -76.78 36.08 53.45
CA THR A 191 -76.86 36.74 52.13
C THR A 191 -75.52 36.71 51.41
N GLN A 192 -74.41 36.90 52.14
CA GLN A 192 -73.06 36.84 51.57
C GLN A 192 -72.69 35.42 51.11
N GLN A 193 -73.03 34.39 51.89
CA GLN A 193 -72.83 32.98 51.50
C GLN A 193 -73.67 32.60 50.27
N LEU A 194 -74.89 33.16 50.15
CA LEU A 194 -75.74 32.99 48.97
C LEU A 194 -75.11 33.61 47.72
N GLN A 195 -74.53 34.81 47.86
CA GLN A 195 -73.89 35.55 46.78
C GLN A 195 -72.65 34.81 46.25
N ASP A 196 -71.82 34.23 47.13
CA ASP A 196 -70.64 33.45 46.74
C ASP A 196 -71.00 32.13 46.06
N LEU A 197 -72.07 31.45 46.51
CA LEU A 197 -72.61 30.27 45.84
C LEU A 197 -73.21 30.62 44.47
N GLN A 198 -73.90 31.76 44.35
CA GLN A 198 -74.39 32.27 43.06
C GLN A 198 -73.26 32.57 42.08
N ASN A 199 -72.21 33.25 42.53
CA ASN A 199 -71.05 33.56 41.69
C ASN A 199 -70.34 32.29 41.20
N ARG A 200 -70.22 31.24 42.03
CA ARG A 200 -69.64 29.95 41.63
C ARG A 200 -70.50 29.18 40.61
N VAL A 201 -71.83 29.30 40.69
CA VAL A 201 -72.75 28.73 39.69
C VAL A 201 -72.72 29.52 38.38
N GLU A 202 -72.58 30.84 38.45
CA GLU A 202 -72.48 31.72 37.27
C GLU A 202 -71.15 31.60 36.52
N GLN A 203 -70.03 31.30 37.21
CA GLN A 203 -68.70 31.14 36.60
C GLN A 203 -68.40 29.71 36.10
N LEU A 204 -69.25 28.73 36.43
CA LEU A 204 -69.11 27.33 36.00
C LEU A 204 -69.04 27.13 34.47
N PRO A 205 -69.85 27.84 33.65
CA PRO A 205 -69.83 27.72 32.19
C PRO A 205 -68.49 28.12 31.56
N GLU A 206 -67.82 29.13 32.13
CA GLU A 206 -66.56 29.68 31.61
C GLU A 206 -65.37 28.74 31.91
N GLN A 207 -65.34 28.13 33.10
CA GLN A 207 -64.34 27.10 33.44
C GLN A 207 -64.52 25.80 32.65
N LEU A 208 -65.77 25.45 32.31
CA LEU A 208 -66.10 24.31 31.45
C LEU A 208 -65.70 24.56 29.98
N ASP A 209 -65.79 25.79 29.50
CA ASP A 209 -65.39 26.17 28.13
C ASP A 209 -63.85 26.12 27.96
N MET A 210 -63.09 26.47 29.01
CA MET A 210 -61.62 26.28 29.04
C MET A 210 -61.21 24.80 28.96
N ALA A 211 -61.88 23.91 29.70
CA ALA A 211 -61.63 22.46 29.64
C ALA A 211 -62.04 21.86 28.28
N ARG A 212 -63.13 22.38 27.68
CA ARG A 212 -63.60 22.02 26.34
C ARG A 212 -62.62 22.45 25.24
N THR A 213 -62.00 23.62 25.38
CA THR A 213 -60.99 24.15 24.46
C THR A 213 -59.70 23.33 24.52
N ALA A 214 -59.29 22.87 25.71
CA ALA A 214 -58.15 21.95 25.87
C ALA A 214 -58.40 20.56 25.24
N TRP A 215 -59.63 20.04 25.32
CA TRP A 215 -60.03 18.79 24.66
C TRP A 215 -60.07 18.91 23.12
N GLN A 216 -60.53 20.06 22.60
CA GLN A 216 -60.52 20.36 21.16
C GLN A 216 -59.10 20.48 20.59
N GLY A 217 -58.14 20.98 21.39
CA GLY A 217 -56.71 20.98 21.04
C GLY A 217 -56.11 19.59 20.86
N SER A 218 -56.50 18.62 21.71
CA SER A 218 -56.08 17.21 21.58
C SER A 218 -56.68 16.50 20.35
N GLN A 219 -57.86 16.91 19.87
CA GLN A 219 -58.44 16.39 18.62
C GLN A 219 -57.66 16.81 17.36
N GLN A 220 -57.13 18.03 17.31
CA GLN A 220 -56.37 18.47 16.13
C GLN A 220 -55.01 17.77 15.99
N GLN A 221 -54.37 17.36 17.10
CA GLN A 221 -53.16 16.54 17.06
C GLN A 221 -53.43 15.11 16.57
N LEU A 222 -54.61 14.56 16.83
CA LEU A 222 -55.01 13.22 16.39
C LEU A 222 -55.34 13.17 14.88
N ILE A 223 -55.94 14.23 14.34
CA ILE A 223 -56.23 14.38 12.90
C ILE A 223 -54.94 14.60 12.09
N ALA A 224 -53.97 15.35 12.62
CA ALA A 224 -52.67 15.53 11.99
C ALA A 224 -51.79 14.26 12.00
N PHE A 225 -51.94 13.40 13.01
CA PHE A 225 -51.26 12.10 13.08
C PHE A 225 -51.85 11.09 12.08
N SER A 226 -53.18 10.99 11.96
CA SER A 226 -53.87 10.05 11.06
C SER A 226 -53.55 10.28 9.57
N ASN A 227 -53.44 11.54 9.13
CA ASN A 227 -53.15 11.86 7.73
C ASN A 227 -51.69 11.58 7.31
N ARG A 228 -50.74 11.52 8.27
CA ARG A 228 -49.35 11.08 7.98
C ARG A 228 -49.19 9.56 8.05
N PHE A 229 -50.06 8.86 8.77
CA PHE A 229 -49.97 7.40 8.95
C PHE A 229 -50.55 6.63 7.76
N ASN A 230 -51.64 7.10 7.14
CA ASN A 230 -52.30 6.38 6.03
C ASN A 230 -51.46 6.28 4.74
N ALA A 231 -50.51 7.20 4.50
CA ALA A 231 -49.57 7.07 3.39
C ALA A 231 -48.36 6.17 3.70
N TRP A 232 -48.14 5.83 4.98
CA TRP A 232 -47.04 4.95 5.42
C TRP A 232 -47.49 3.51 5.63
N ALA A 233 -48.75 3.26 6.01
CA ALA A 233 -49.26 1.92 6.34
C ALA A 233 -49.40 0.98 5.12
N GLU A 234 -49.88 1.48 3.97
CA GLU A 234 -50.05 0.63 2.77
C GLU A 234 -48.71 0.14 2.18
N LEU A 235 -47.60 0.82 2.44
CA LEU A 235 -46.25 0.40 2.01
C LEU A 235 -45.52 -0.46 3.06
N LEU A 236 -46.02 -0.52 4.30
CA LEU A 236 -45.37 -1.22 5.41
C LEU A 236 -45.93 -2.64 5.60
N ASP A 237 -47.24 -2.86 5.49
CA ASP A 237 -47.84 -4.19 5.80
C ASP A 237 -47.44 -5.28 4.79
N GLU A 238 -47.42 -4.98 3.48
CA GLU A 238 -46.97 -5.94 2.45
C GLU A 238 -45.46 -6.25 2.58
N LYS A 239 -44.66 -5.32 3.12
CA LYS A 239 -43.22 -5.51 3.35
C LYS A 239 -42.90 -6.16 4.70
N VAL A 240 -43.73 -5.99 5.72
CA VAL A 240 -43.49 -6.53 7.08
C VAL A 240 -43.79 -8.02 7.16
N GLU A 241 -44.81 -8.55 6.48
CA GLU A 241 -45.03 -10.01 6.39
C GLU A 241 -43.89 -10.72 5.65
N LEU A 242 -43.42 -10.16 4.52
CA LEU A 242 -42.25 -10.65 3.80
C LEU A 242 -40.95 -10.61 4.64
N VAL A 243 -40.74 -9.55 5.42
CA VAL A 243 -39.57 -9.42 6.31
C VAL A 243 -39.63 -10.40 7.48
N LEU A 244 -40.80 -10.72 8.05
CA LEU A 244 -40.92 -11.68 9.16
C LEU A 244 -40.68 -13.14 8.72
N GLU A 245 -41.13 -13.54 7.52
CA GLU A 245 -40.77 -14.84 6.93
C GLU A 245 -39.28 -14.93 6.55
N GLU A 246 -38.69 -13.84 6.00
CA GLU A 246 -37.26 -13.76 5.75
C GLU A 246 -36.43 -13.78 7.05
N MET A 247 -36.89 -13.16 8.13
CA MET A 247 -36.19 -13.15 9.43
C MET A 247 -36.15 -14.55 10.09
N GLY A 248 -37.22 -15.34 9.98
CA GLY A 248 -37.24 -16.73 10.46
C GLY A 248 -36.31 -17.66 9.66
N THR A 249 -36.21 -17.44 8.36
CA THR A 249 -35.26 -18.18 7.50
C THR A 249 -33.81 -17.69 7.67
N LEU A 250 -33.60 -16.42 8.01
CA LEU A 250 -32.30 -15.85 8.39
C LEU A 250 -31.78 -16.44 9.71
N GLN A 251 -32.63 -16.55 10.75
CA GLN A 251 -32.21 -17.15 12.03
C GLN A 251 -31.78 -18.62 11.86
N GLY A 252 -32.55 -19.44 11.14
CA GLY A 252 -32.16 -20.81 10.83
C GLY A 252 -30.96 -20.93 9.87
N THR A 253 -30.55 -19.84 9.21
CA THR A 253 -29.32 -19.77 8.42
C THR A 253 -28.12 -19.37 9.27
N VAL A 254 -28.30 -18.48 10.26
CA VAL A 254 -27.27 -18.13 11.26
C VAL A 254 -26.88 -19.37 12.08
N ASP A 255 -27.85 -20.12 12.62
CA ASP A 255 -27.56 -21.32 13.42
C ASP A 255 -26.79 -22.39 12.62
N ARG A 256 -27.08 -22.53 11.31
CA ARG A 256 -26.35 -23.44 10.40
C ARG A 256 -24.94 -22.97 10.06
N ILE A 257 -24.68 -21.66 10.11
CA ILE A 257 -23.35 -21.08 9.91
C ILE A 257 -22.49 -21.37 11.15
N ASP A 258 -23.02 -21.17 12.36
CA ASP A 258 -22.31 -21.43 13.61
C ASP A 258 -21.88 -22.92 13.72
N ASP A 259 -22.79 -23.86 13.45
CA ASP A 259 -22.48 -25.30 13.40
C ASP A 259 -21.39 -25.64 12.35
N HIS A 260 -21.38 -24.92 11.23
CA HIS A 260 -20.40 -25.10 10.16
C HIS A 260 -19.01 -24.59 10.58
N VAL A 261 -18.95 -23.46 11.29
CA VAL A 261 -17.71 -22.86 11.82
C VAL A 261 -17.09 -23.78 12.85
N ASP A 262 -17.87 -24.29 13.81
CA ASP A 262 -17.38 -25.21 14.84
C ASP A 262 -16.83 -26.51 14.23
N THR A 263 -17.55 -27.09 13.26
CA THR A 263 -17.11 -28.29 12.53
C THR A 263 -15.79 -28.03 11.81
N LEU A 264 -15.68 -26.91 11.11
CA LEU A 264 -14.49 -26.56 10.34
C LEU A 264 -13.28 -26.28 11.25
N LEU A 265 -13.51 -25.63 12.39
CA LEU A 265 -12.49 -25.39 13.40
C LEU A 265 -11.98 -26.71 14.01
N GLN A 266 -12.86 -27.70 14.18
CA GLN A 266 -12.47 -29.04 14.62
C GLN A 266 -11.66 -29.79 13.55
N GLU A 267 -12.01 -29.67 12.26
CA GLU A 267 -11.23 -30.20 11.14
C GLU A 267 -9.80 -29.64 11.15
N PHE A 268 -9.63 -28.31 11.26
CA PHE A 268 -8.30 -27.69 11.33
C PHE A 268 -7.52 -28.04 12.60
N ARG A 269 -8.18 -28.16 13.76
CA ARG A 269 -7.54 -28.65 14.99
C ARG A 269 -7.02 -30.09 14.82
N HIS A 270 -7.76 -30.95 14.12
CA HIS A 270 -7.31 -32.30 13.82
C HIS A 270 -6.08 -32.32 12.91
N PHE A 271 -6.04 -31.45 11.87
CA PHE A 271 -4.83 -31.29 11.05
C PHE A 271 -3.64 -30.80 11.87
N MET A 272 -3.82 -29.77 12.69
CA MET A 272 -2.73 -29.25 13.53
C MET A 272 -2.18 -30.33 14.47
N GLN A 273 -3.05 -31.09 15.14
CA GLN A 273 -2.62 -32.18 16.03
C GLN A 273 -1.90 -33.30 15.26
N ARG A 274 -2.42 -33.70 14.10
CA ARG A 274 -1.84 -34.76 13.27
C ARG A 274 -0.43 -34.42 12.76
N PHE A 275 -0.20 -33.16 12.44
CA PHE A 275 1.05 -32.66 11.88
C PHE A 275 1.95 -31.96 12.91
N GLU A 276 1.59 -32.02 14.20
CA GLU A 276 2.32 -31.39 15.31
C GLU A 276 2.54 -29.86 15.12
N LEU A 277 1.57 -29.20 14.48
CA LEU A 277 1.58 -27.76 14.23
C LEU A 277 0.99 -26.98 15.41
N SER A 278 1.30 -25.69 15.46
CA SER A 278 0.74 -24.76 16.45
C SER A 278 0.17 -23.52 15.77
N LYS A 279 -0.64 -22.71 16.48
CA LYS A 279 -1.16 -21.45 15.93
C LYS A 279 -0.05 -20.47 15.54
N GLN A 280 1.11 -20.56 16.19
CA GLN A 280 2.30 -19.80 15.83
C GLN A 280 3.11 -20.61 14.82
N VAL A 281 3.25 -20.07 13.63
CA VAL A 281 3.99 -20.71 12.55
C VAL A 281 5.47 -20.79 12.92
N LYS A 282 6.04 -21.98 12.82
CA LYS A 282 7.47 -22.24 13.07
C LYS A 282 8.19 -22.53 11.74
N PRO A 283 9.49 -22.21 11.63
CA PRO A 283 10.29 -22.53 10.43
C PRO A 283 10.25 -24.02 10.06
N ARG A 284 10.30 -24.91 11.06
CA ARG A 284 10.29 -26.37 10.83
C ARG A 284 8.99 -26.91 10.22
N ASP A 285 7.89 -26.16 10.33
CA ASP A 285 6.58 -26.60 9.82
C ASP A 285 6.59 -26.85 8.30
N GLU A 286 7.50 -26.21 7.55
CA GLU A 286 7.69 -26.46 6.11
C GLU A 286 8.22 -27.88 5.82
N PHE A 287 8.83 -28.56 6.80
CA PHE A 287 9.32 -29.93 6.69
C PHE A 287 8.26 -31.00 6.98
N THR A 288 7.04 -30.59 7.33
CA THR A 288 5.88 -31.47 7.53
C THR A 288 5.59 -32.35 6.30
N GLN A 289 5.48 -33.66 6.48
CA GLN A 289 5.19 -34.57 5.37
C GLN A 289 3.68 -34.62 5.07
N HIS A 290 3.31 -34.25 3.84
CA HIS A 290 1.94 -34.34 3.35
C HIS A 290 1.85 -35.35 2.20
N ASN A 291 0.83 -36.21 2.23
CA ASN A 291 0.50 -37.10 1.12
C ASN A 291 -0.66 -36.52 0.28
N SER A 292 -0.89 -37.08 -0.91
CA SER A 292 -1.93 -36.63 -1.85
C SER A 292 -3.33 -36.59 -1.23
N THR A 293 -3.65 -37.51 -0.31
CA THR A 293 -4.94 -37.56 0.37
C THR A 293 -5.09 -36.39 1.35
N SER A 294 -4.07 -36.14 2.18
CA SER A 294 -4.08 -35.04 3.14
C SER A 294 -4.12 -33.66 2.45
N LEU A 295 -3.40 -33.49 1.34
CA LEU A 295 -3.44 -32.24 0.57
C LEU A 295 -4.84 -31.95 0.03
N LYS A 296 -5.52 -32.97 -0.48
CA LYS A 296 -6.90 -32.83 -0.98
C LYS A 296 -7.87 -32.43 0.13
N LEU A 297 -7.78 -33.08 1.30
CA LEU A 297 -8.63 -32.76 2.46
C LEU A 297 -8.37 -31.34 2.98
N ILE A 298 -7.11 -30.90 3.03
CA ILE A 298 -6.75 -29.52 3.41
C ILE A 298 -7.34 -28.53 2.41
N GLN A 299 -7.23 -28.79 1.10
CA GLN A 299 -7.83 -27.93 0.07
C GLN A 299 -9.36 -27.85 0.18
N GLU A 300 -10.03 -28.97 0.44
CA GLU A 300 -11.47 -29.03 0.65
C GLU A 300 -11.89 -28.22 1.89
N ALA A 301 -11.16 -28.36 3.02
CA ALA A 301 -11.41 -27.59 4.23
C ALA A 301 -11.19 -26.08 4.02
N VAL A 302 -10.10 -25.69 3.35
CA VAL A 302 -9.80 -24.28 3.03
C VAL A 302 -10.85 -23.69 2.09
N ALA A 303 -11.39 -24.48 1.14
CA ALA A 303 -12.46 -24.00 0.27
C ALA A 303 -13.74 -23.65 1.04
N LYS A 304 -14.05 -24.36 2.13
CA LYS A 304 -15.19 -24.09 3.01
C LYS A 304 -15.07 -22.74 3.74
N LEU A 305 -13.85 -22.23 3.96
CA LEU A 305 -13.63 -20.92 4.64
C LEU A 305 -14.31 -19.75 3.92
N LYS A 306 -14.50 -19.83 2.60
CA LYS A 306 -15.16 -18.76 1.82
C LYS A 306 -16.60 -18.49 2.26
N GLY A 307 -17.24 -19.45 2.92
CA GLY A 307 -18.61 -19.34 3.41
C GLY A 307 -18.73 -18.78 4.83
N VAL A 308 -17.61 -18.50 5.52
CA VAL A 308 -17.64 -18.06 6.92
C VAL A 308 -17.69 -16.54 7.04
N PRO A 309 -18.62 -15.96 7.83
CA PRO A 309 -18.68 -14.51 8.08
C PRO A 309 -17.44 -13.97 8.81
N LEU A 310 -16.92 -12.82 8.35
CA LEU A 310 -15.73 -12.16 8.93
C LEU A 310 -15.95 -11.66 10.38
N ASN A 311 -17.20 -11.44 10.76
CA ASN A 311 -17.62 -10.96 12.08
C ASN A 311 -17.90 -12.09 13.09
N ASP A 312 -17.73 -13.35 12.69
CA ASP A 312 -17.88 -14.49 13.59
C ASP A 312 -16.82 -14.44 14.71
N PRO A 313 -17.19 -14.64 15.99
CA PRO A 313 -16.26 -14.60 17.11
C PRO A 313 -15.06 -15.56 16.98
N GLN A 314 -15.22 -16.69 16.30
CA GLN A 314 -14.18 -17.71 16.11
C GLN A 314 -13.44 -17.56 14.77
N TYR A 315 -13.82 -16.61 13.92
CA TYR A 315 -13.23 -16.44 12.59
C TYR A 315 -11.71 -16.33 12.63
N ASN A 316 -11.19 -15.51 13.55
CA ASN A 316 -9.75 -15.28 13.65
C ASN A 316 -8.98 -16.55 14.00
N GLU A 317 -9.48 -17.33 14.97
CA GLU A 317 -8.88 -18.60 15.37
C GLU A 317 -8.86 -19.60 14.22
N LEU A 318 -9.97 -19.66 13.48
CA LEU A 318 -10.12 -20.54 12.32
C LEU A 318 -9.12 -20.18 11.22
N VAL A 319 -9.00 -18.91 10.89
CA VAL A 319 -8.09 -18.40 9.85
C VAL A 319 -6.62 -18.57 10.26
N LEU A 320 -6.27 -18.37 11.54
CA LEU A 320 -4.93 -18.65 12.06
C LEU A 320 -4.56 -20.13 11.94
N ALA A 321 -5.46 -21.04 12.31
CA ALA A 321 -5.24 -22.48 12.19
C ALA A 321 -5.11 -22.91 10.72
N ALA A 322 -6.00 -22.42 9.86
CA ALA A 322 -5.97 -22.69 8.42
C ALA A 322 -4.69 -22.14 7.76
N GLY A 323 -4.27 -20.93 8.11
CA GLY A 323 -3.03 -20.32 7.64
C GLY A 323 -1.80 -21.14 8.05
N SER A 324 -1.76 -21.64 9.29
CA SER A 324 -0.66 -22.49 9.76
C SER A 324 -0.57 -23.81 8.98
N VAL A 325 -1.72 -24.47 8.77
CA VAL A 325 -1.79 -25.72 7.99
C VAL A 325 -1.39 -25.48 6.53
N LEU A 326 -1.89 -24.41 5.90
CA LEU A 326 -1.49 -24.07 4.53
C LEU A 326 -0.01 -23.75 4.41
N SER A 327 0.56 -23.05 5.39
CA SER A 327 1.98 -22.74 5.41
C SER A 327 2.85 -24.00 5.47
N SER A 328 2.41 -25.08 6.14
CA SER A 328 3.15 -26.35 6.18
C SER A 328 3.11 -27.12 4.85
N THR A 329 2.08 -26.90 4.04
CA THR A 329 1.97 -27.50 2.69
C THR A 329 2.81 -26.82 1.62
N GLY A 330 3.45 -25.68 1.94
CA GLY A 330 4.17 -24.84 0.97
C GLY A 330 3.30 -23.82 0.23
N ASN A 331 1.98 -23.79 0.46
CA ASN A 331 1.07 -22.80 -0.14
C ASN A 331 1.13 -21.44 0.59
N LEU A 332 2.29 -20.79 0.51
CA LEU A 332 2.57 -19.54 1.24
C LEU A 332 1.68 -18.36 0.80
N ALA A 333 1.26 -18.33 -0.47
CA ALA A 333 0.43 -17.23 -0.98
C ALA A 333 -0.98 -17.24 -0.38
N GLU A 334 -1.56 -18.42 -0.17
CA GLU A 334 -2.86 -18.54 0.51
C GLU A 334 -2.70 -18.32 2.01
N ALA A 335 -1.66 -18.89 2.62
CA ALA A 335 -1.38 -18.67 4.05
C ALA A 335 -1.19 -17.18 4.38
N GLU A 336 -0.46 -16.44 3.54
CA GLU A 336 -0.29 -14.99 3.68
C GLU A 336 -1.64 -14.25 3.63
N ARG A 337 -2.51 -14.59 2.67
CA ARG A 337 -3.85 -13.98 2.56
C ARG A 337 -4.67 -14.21 3.83
N LEU A 338 -4.65 -15.43 4.36
CA LEU A 338 -5.34 -15.76 5.60
C LEU A 338 -4.76 -14.96 6.78
N PHE A 339 -3.43 -14.87 6.92
CA PHE A 339 -2.86 -14.09 8.02
C PHE A 339 -3.07 -12.57 7.90
N ILE A 340 -3.23 -12.02 6.69
CA ILE A 340 -3.69 -10.64 6.50
C ILE A 340 -5.13 -10.49 7.03
N GLN A 341 -6.03 -11.42 6.65
CA GLN A 341 -7.40 -11.42 7.15
C GLN A 341 -7.45 -11.55 8.69
N ALA A 342 -6.66 -12.45 9.27
CA ALA A 342 -6.54 -12.59 10.73
C ALA A 342 -5.95 -11.33 11.40
N LYS A 343 -5.07 -10.58 10.75
CA LYS A 343 -4.58 -9.29 11.26
C LYS A 343 -5.68 -8.22 11.25
N ASP A 344 -6.44 -8.14 10.16
CA ASP A 344 -7.46 -7.11 9.95
C ASP A 344 -8.74 -7.37 10.78
N THR A 345 -9.01 -8.63 11.10
CA THR A 345 -10.16 -9.06 11.92
C THR A 345 -9.81 -9.37 13.38
N ALA A 346 -8.60 -9.04 13.83
CA ALA A 346 -8.16 -9.29 15.21
C ALA A 346 -9.03 -8.53 16.21
N GLN A 347 -9.51 -9.23 17.23
CA GLN A 347 -10.38 -8.66 18.26
C GLN A 347 -9.60 -8.15 19.48
N ASN A 348 -8.35 -8.59 19.63
CA ASN A 348 -7.46 -8.19 20.71
C ASN A 348 -6.00 -8.11 20.24
N ASP A 349 -5.18 -7.46 21.07
CA ASP A 349 -3.76 -7.23 20.79
C ASP A 349 -2.97 -8.54 20.66
N ALA A 350 -3.32 -9.60 21.41
CA ALA A 350 -2.63 -10.88 21.34
C ALA A 350 -2.85 -11.59 19.99
N GLU A 351 -4.08 -11.59 19.47
CA GLU A 351 -4.41 -12.09 18.12
C GLU A 351 -3.69 -11.28 17.04
N LYS A 352 -3.71 -9.95 17.18
CA LYS A 352 -3.04 -9.06 16.22
C LYS A 352 -1.53 -9.31 16.19
N ALA A 353 -0.88 -9.43 17.34
CA ALA A 353 0.54 -9.69 17.44
C ALA A 353 0.91 -11.07 16.87
N LEU A 354 0.10 -12.10 17.13
CA LEU A 354 0.29 -13.43 16.56
C LEU A 354 0.14 -13.44 15.03
N SER A 355 -0.89 -12.77 14.50
CA SER A 355 -1.11 -12.62 13.05
C SER A 355 0.07 -11.90 12.38
N CYS A 356 0.57 -10.81 12.98
CA CYS A 356 1.78 -10.13 12.54
C CYS A 356 3.00 -11.06 12.55
N PHE A 357 3.23 -11.82 13.63
CA PHE A 357 4.37 -12.74 13.69
C PHE A 357 4.27 -13.87 12.66
N ASN A 358 3.07 -14.40 12.41
CA ASN A 358 2.84 -15.41 11.36
C ASN A 358 3.05 -14.83 9.95
N LEU A 359 2.63 -13.58 9.70
CA LEU A 359 2.95 -12.87 8.46
C LEU A 359 4.46 -12.71 8.26
N PHE A 360 5.18 -12.32 9.33
CA PHE A 360 6.64 -12.29 9.32
C PHE A 360 7.21 -13.64 8.89
N GLN A 361 6.80 -14.75 9.49
CA GLN A 361 7.28 -16.10 9.16
C GLN A 361 7.01 -16.49 7.70
N VAL A 362 5.82 -16.21 7.18
CA VAL A 362 5.46 -16.54 5.79
C VAL A 362 6.21 -15.66 4.78
N ARG A 363 6.26 -14.34 5.02
CA ARG A 363 6.95 -13.38 4.14
C ARG A 363 8.45 -13.59 4.13
N LEU A 364 9.02 -14.02 5.26
CA LEU A 364 10.42 -14.39 5.36
C LEU A 364 10.78 -15.54 4.41
N ARG A 365 9.95 -16.58 4.32
CA ARG A 365 10.14 -17.72 3.40
C ARG A 365 9.94 -17.35 1.92
N ARG A 366 9.17 -16.28 1.67
CA ARG A 366 9.02 -15.65 0.35
C ARG A 366 10.16 -14.67 0.01
N ARG A 367 11.12 -14.44 0.92
CA ARG A 367 12.19 -13.43 0.82
C ARG A 367 11.68 -11.98 0.68
N ALA A 368 10.48 -11.69 1.16
CA ALA A 368 9.91 -10.34 1.24
C ALA A 368 10.38 -9.65 2.54
N TYR A 369 11.68 -9.34 2.61
CA TYR A 369 12.34 -8.91 3.86
C TYR A 369 11.83 -7.57 4.43
N PRO A 370 11.59 -6.52 3.63
CA PRO A 370 11.03 -5.26 4.16
C PRO A 370 9.65 -5.47 4.80
N GLU A 371 8.77 -6.22 4.14
CA GLU A 371 7.42 -6.50 4.62
C GLU A 371 7.44 -7.44 5.84
N ALA A 372 8.31 -8.45 5.83
CA ALA A 372 8.50 -9.35 6.96
C ALA A 372 8.99 -8.57 8.20
N LEU A 373 9.95 -7.66 8.03
CA LEU A 373 10.45 -6.82 9.12
C LEU A 373 9.35 -5.92 9.69
N ALA A 374 8.53 -5.30 8.83
CA ALA A 374 7.44 -4.46 9.27
C ALA A 374 6.43 -5.23 10.14
N ASP A 375 6.06 -6.46 9.75
CA ASP A 375 5.17 -7.29 10.55
C ASP A 375 5.82 -7.75 11.86
N LEU A 376 7.12 -8.10 11.86
CA LEU A 376 7.84 -8.43 13.10
C LEU A 376 7.86 -7.27 14.08
N LEU A 377 8.19 -6.06 13.61
CA LEU A 377 8.18 -4.86 14.44
C LEU A 377 6.78 -4.54 14.99
N ALA A 378 5.72 -4.78 14.21
CA ALA A 378 4.35 -4.63 14.68
C ALA A 378 4.00 -5.64 15.80
N ALA A 379 4.47 -6.89 15.71
CA ALA A 379 4.30 -7.88 16.78
C ALA A 379 5.08 -7.50 18.05
N ILE A 380 6.33 -7.06 17.90
CA ILE A 380 7.21 -6.62 19.00
C ILE A 380 6.64 -5.39 19.71
N ALA A 381 6.05 -4.45 18.97
CA ALA A 381 5.45 -3.25 19.56
C ALA A 381 4.26 -3.57 20.49
N ILE A 382 3.57 -4.69 20.24
CA ILE A 382 2.43 -5.13 21.04
C ILE A 382 2.88 -5.97 22.23
N ASP A 383 3.70 -7.01 22.00
CA ASP A 383 4.21 -7.90 23.03
C ASP A 383 5.70 -8.19 22.80
N PRO A 384 6.60 -7.31 23.28
CA PRO A 384 8.04 -7.47 23.09
C PRO A 384 8.58 -8.67 23.85
N GLN A 385 8.00 -9.01 25.00
CA GLN A 385 8.45 -10.15 25.80
C GLN A 385 8.27 -11.46 25.04
N ARG A 386 7.21 -11.59 24.22
CA ARG A 386 6.94 -12.80 23.45
C ARG A 386 7.58 -12.83 22.05
N TYR A 387 7.60 -11.70 21.35
CA TYR A 387 7.94 -11.67 19.92
C TYR A 387 9.31 -11.04 19.60
N ALA A 388 9.96 -10.36 20.55
CA ALA A 388 11.33 -9.91 20.33
C ALA A 388 12.25 -11.12 20.17
N LEU A 389 13.11 -11.09 19.15
CA LEU A 389 14.06 -12.15 18.88
C LEU A 389 15.44 -11.89 19.51
N HIS A 390 15.67 -10.66 19.98
CA HIS A 390 16.84 -10.23 20.76
C HIS A 390 16.49 -8.99 21.60
N ASP A 391 17.45 -8.46 22.34
CA ASP A 391 17.29 -7.19 23.07
C ASP A 391 17.18 -6.00 22.10
N VAL A 392 15.96 -5.70 21.67
CA VAL A 392 15.64 -4.61 20.74
C VAL A 392 15.80 -3.21 21.35
N HIS A 393 15.94 -3.10 22.67
CA HIS A 393 16.25 -1.82 23.31
C HIS A 393 17.73 -1.51 23.18
N ARG A 394 18.60 -2.50 23.42
CA ARG A 394 20.05 -2.34 23.24
C ARG A 394 20.46 -2.31 21.77
N TYR A 395 19.79 -3.13 20.94
CA TYR A 395 20.07 -3.30 19.53
C TYR A 395 18.80 -3.13 18.65
N PRO A 396 18.25 -1.91 18.53
CA PRO A 396 17.14 -1.63 17.62
C PRO A 396 17.41 -2.10 16.20
N ILE A 397 16.40 -2.72 15.58
CA ILE A 397 16.50 -3.29 14.23
C ILE A 397 16.44 -2.18 13.17
N GLU A 398 17.42 -2.17 12.27
CA GLU A 398 17.43 -1.32 11.06
C GLU A 398 16.93 -2.12 9.86
N ARG A 399 17.44 -3.35 9.66
CA ARG A 399 17.14 -4.17 8.48
C ARG A 399 17.28 -5.66 8.74
N LEU A 400 16.50 -6.48 8.03
CA LEU A 400 16.70 -7.93 7.99
C LEU A 400 17.76 -8.26 6.90
N LEU A 401 18.87 -8.87 7.31
CA LEU A 401 19.99 -9.24 6.44
C LEU A 401 19.81 -10.62 5.82
N GLY A 402 19.24 -11.56 6.57
CA GLY A 402 18.99 -12.91 6.08
C GLY A 402 18.20 -13.75 7.06
N ALA A 403 17.73 -14.90 6.60
CA ALA A 403 17.08 -15.90 7.43
C ALA A 403 17.32 -17.31 6.88
N GLY A 404 17.47 -18.27 7.78
CA GLY A 404 17.72 -19.67 7.47
C GLY A 404 17.11 -20.60 8.51
N GLY A 405 17.39 -21.90 8.39
CA GLY A 405 16.86 -22.94 9.29
C GLY A 405 17.22 -22.72 10.78
N MET A 406 18.24 -21.92 11.06
CA MET A 406 18.73 -21.67 12.42
C MET A 406 18.20 -20.39 13.05
N GLY A 407 17.81 -19.41 12.23
CA GLY A 407 17.50 -18.10 12.77
C GLY A 407 17.29 -16.99 11.75
N CYS A 408 17.19 -15.78 12.29
CA CYS A 408 17.22 -14.52 11.55
C CYS A 408 18.51 -13.76 11.85
N VAL A 409 18.97 -12.99 10.87
CA VAL A 409 20.11 -12.10 10.98
C VAL A 409 19.64 -10.68 10.70
N PHE A 410 19.88 -9.78 11.63
CA PHE A 410 19.47 -8.38 11.57
C PHE A 410 20.69 -7.46 11.54
N LEU A 411 20.58 -6.38 10.77
CA LEU A 411 21.38 -5.19 10.96
C LEU A 411 20.71 -4.36 12.05
N CYS A 412 21.44 -4.03 13.09
CA CYS A 412 20.95 -3.26 14.23
C CYS A 412 21.87 -2.08 14.53
N GLN A 413 21.29 -1.02 15.09
CA GLN A 413 22.07 0.08 15.67
C GLN A 413 22.37 -0.26 17.12
N ASN A 414 23.64 -0.21 17.54
CA ASN A 414 24.00 -0.34 18.95
C ASN A 414 23.74 0.99 19.66
N GLN A 415 22.71 1.07 20.52
CA GLN A 415 22.34 2.33 21.17
C GLN A 415 23.43 2.90 22.09
N TRP A 416 24.34 2.07 22.61
CA TRP A 416 25.33 2.50 23.60
C TRP A 416 26.68 2.86 22.97
N ARG A 417 27.04 2.24 21.85
CA ARG A 417 28.29 2.52 21.12
C ARG A 417 28.08 3.36 19.86
N ASN A 418 26.84 3.61 19.47
CA ASN A 418 26.43 4.35 18.29
C ASN A 418 27.08 3.87 16.98
N ASN A 419 27.22 2.55 16.83
CA ASN A 419 27.72 1.90 15.63
C ASN A 419 26.75 0.80 15.16
N LYS A 420 26.84 0.43 13.88
CA LYS A 420 26.07 -0.67 13.31
C LYS A 420 26.67 -2.02 13.72
N VAL A 421 25.80 -2.98 14.01
CA VAL A 421 26.16 -4.34 14.42
C VAL A 421 25.24 -5.35 13.73
N VAL A 422 25.70 -6.59 13.60
CA VAL A 422 24.88 -7.70 13.13
C VAL A 422 24.39 -8.50 14.33
N VAL A 423 23.08 -8.72 14.43
CA VAL A 423 22.47 -9.54 15.49
C VAL A 423 21.85 -10.79 14.87
N LYS A 424 22.38 -11.95 15.24
CA LYS A 424 21.87 -13.26 14.86
C LYS A 424 21.01 -13.82 15.98
N CYS A 425 19.76 -14.13 15.67
CA CYS A 425 18.77 -14.66 16.61
C CYS A 425 18.40 -16.08 16.22
N PHE A 426 18.25 -16.97 17.19
CA PHE A 426 17.94 -18.38 16.93
C PHE A 426 16.44 -18.69 17.10
N TRP A 427 15.92 -19.64 16.31
CA TRP A 427 14.47 -19.95 16.29
C TRP A 427 13.98 -20.82 17.46
N GLU A 428 14.81 -21.75 17.93
CA GLU A 428 14.39 -22.77 18.90
C GLU A 428 14.98 -22.51 20.29
N GLU A 429 14.25 -22.96 21.30
CA GLU A 429 14.74 -23.16 22.66
C GLU A 429 15.88 -24.20 22.57
N CYS A 430 17.11 -23.73 22.41
CA CYS A 430 18.26 -24.63 22.49
C CYS A 430 18.33 -25.15 23.94
N GLU A 431 17.84 -26.36 24.20
CA GLU A 431 18.11 -27.07 25.45
C GLU A 431 19.62 -27.38 25.51
N GLY A 432 20.35 -26.71 26.40
CA GLY A 432 21.79 -26.89 26.55
C GLY A 432 22.40 -25.92 27.55
N GLN A 433 23.61 -26.20 28.02
CA GLN A 433 24.34 -25.25 28.87
C GLN A 433 24.73 -24.00 28.05
N ARG A 434 24.85 -22.82 28.70
CA ARG A 434 25.27 -21.56 28.03
C ARG A 434 26.51 -21.74 27.13
N ASP A 435 27.45 -22.57 27.57
CA ASP A 435 28.70 -22.86 26.84
C ASP A 435 28.47 -23.73 25.58
N GLU A 436 27.37 -24.46 25.49
CA GLU A 436 26.98 -25.23 24.30
C GLU A 436 26.27 -24.37 23.25
N ILE A 437 25.48 -23.39 23.70
CA ILE A 437 24.71 -22.47 22.83
C ILE A 437 25.60 -21.34 22.29
N PHE A 438 26.41 -20.72 23.16
CA PHE A 438 27.34 -19.65 22.79
C PHE A 438 28.77 -20.16 22.62
N GLY A 439 28.97 -21.47 22.56
CA GLY A 439 30.28 -22.07 22.27
C GLY A 439 30.88 -21.42 21.03
N GLU A 440 30.09 -21.27 19.96
CA GLU A 440 30.44 -20.56 18.73
C GLU A 440 30.90 -19.11 18.98
N ALA A 441 30.12 -18.29 19.69
CA ALA A 441 30.48 -16.90 20.00
C ALA A 441 31.80 -16.77 20.77
N MET A 442 32.00 -17.66 21.76
CA MET A 442 33.19 -17.69 22.61
C MET A 442 34.42 -18.23 21.86
N ILE A 443 34.18 -19.13 20.92
CA ILE A 443 35.20 -19.74 20.07
C ILE A 443 35.62 -18.78 18.95
N MET A 444 34.68 -18.08 18.29
CA MET A 444 34.95 -17.03 17.31
C MET A 444 35.88 -15.97 17.88
N ARG A 445 35.76 -15.64 19.17
CA ARG A 445 36.63 -14.65 19.81
C ARG A 445 38.11 -15.01 19.77
N LYS A 446 38.44 -16.30 19.72
CA LYS A 446 39.83 -16.77 19.64
C LYS A 446 40.43 -16.72 18.23
N ILE A 447 39.58 -16.65 17.21
CA ILE A 447 39.96 -16.69 15.79
C ILE A 447 39.52 -15.44 15.01
N ALA A 448 38.87 -14.49 15.69
CA ALA A 448 38.43 -13.22 15.15
C ALA A 448 39.60 -12.36 14.69
N GLY A 449 39.36 -11.55 13.65
CA GLY A 449 40.38 -10.69 13.03
C GLY A 449 40.15 -10.62 11.53
N ASP A 450 41.21 -10.88 10.76
CA ASP A 450 41.20 -10.70 9.31
C ASP A 450 40.24 -11.67 8.57
N TYR A 451 40.03 -12.88 9.12
CA TYR A 451 39.28 -13.95 8.43
C TYR A 451 37.91 -14.27 9.04
N VAL A 452 37.58 -13.75 10.21
CA VAL A 452 36.32 -14.04 10.92
C VAL A 452 35.83 -12.75 11.58
N PRO A 453 34.53 -12.40 11.47
CA PRO A 453 34.03 -11.18 12.09
C PRO A 453 34.20 -11.16 13.60
N GLU A 454 34.47 -9.99 14.15
CA GLU A 454 34.62 -9.81 15.59
C GLU A 454 33.32 -10.09 16.36
N PRO A 455 33.33 -11.01 17.35
CA PRO A 455 32.23 -11.18 18.28
C PRO A 455 32.19 -10.00 19.26
N LEU A 456 31.06 -9.31 19.33
CA LEU A 456 30.89 -8.13 20.17
C LEU A 456 30.11 -8.42 21.45
N ASP A 457 29.08 -9.26 21.38
CA ASP A 457 28.19 -9.55 22.51
C ASP A 457 27.37 -10.83 22.28
N TYR A 458 26.74 -11.34 23.33
CA TYR A 458 25.72 -12.39 23.25
C TYR A 458 24.74 -12.28 24.42
N GLY A 459 23.56 -12.86 24.27
CA GLY A 459 22.56 -12.80 25.32
C GLY A 459 21.32 -13.63 25.04
N TYR A 460 20.34 -13.48 25.91
CA TYR A 460 18.99 -14.04 25.77
C TYR A 460 17.99 -12.91 25.87
N VAL A 461 16.85 -13.04 25.19
CA VAL A 461 15.72 -12.13 25.39
C VAL A 461 15.18 -12.27 26.81
N ASP A 462 15.01 -13.51 27.27
CA ASP A 462 14.69 -13.83 28.67
C ASP A 462 15.89 -14.53 29.32
N ALA A 463 16.74 -13.73 29.97
CA ALA A 463 17.94 -14.21 30.64
C ALA A 463 17.66 -15.15 31.83
N ALA A 464 16.47 -15.06 32.45
CA ALA A 464 16.09 -15.91 33.57
C ALA A 464 15.69 -17.31 33.11
N ARG A 465 15.00 -17.40 31.97
CA ARG A 465 14.60 -18.67 31.34
C ARG A 465 15.62 -19.21 30.35
N GLN A 466 16.65 -18.44 30.01
CA GLN A 466 17.61 -18.76 28.94
C GLN A 466 16.91 -19.02 27.60
N ASP A 467 15.87 -18.22 27.31
CA ASP A 467 15.05 -18.34 26.12
C ASP A 467 15.43 -17.29 25.07
N ARG A 468 15.32 -17.68 23.79
CA ARG A 468 15.71 -16.90 22.60
C ARG A 468 17.13 -16.33 22.69
N PRO A 469 18.15 -17.19 22.56
CA PRO A 469 19.53 -16.73 22.47
C PRO A 469 19.73 -15.85 21.23
N TYR A 470 20.63 -14.88 21.35
CA TYR A 470 21.11 -14.07 20.25
C TYR A 470 22.61 -13.77 20.41
N PHE A 471 23.26 -13.51 19.28
CA PHE A 471 24.68 -13.25 19.19
C PHE A 471 24.94 -12.02 18.32
N VAL A 472 25.93 -11.22 18.69
CA VAL A 472 26.21 -9.92 18.07
C VAL A 472 27.64 -9.89 17.55
N THR A 473 27.80 -9.52 16.28
CA THR A 473 29.11 -9.32 15.64
C THR A 473 29.25 -7.92 15.05
N GLU A 474 30.46 -7.57 14.61
CA GLU A 474 30.67 -6.41 13.76
C GLU A 474 29.82 -6.48 12.48
N TYR A 475 29.44 -5.32 11.96
CA TYR A 475 28.85 -5.17 10.64
C TYR A 475 29.92 -4.76 9.63
N LEU A 476 30.09 -5.55 8.58
CA LEU A 476 31.00 -5.22 7.48
C LEU A 476 30.22 -4.45 6.41
N GLU A 477 30.40 -3.13 6.39
CA GLU A 477 29.77 -2.26 5.40
C GLU A 477 30.23 -2.61 3.98
N ASP A 478 29.28 -2.61 3.03
CA ASP A 478 29.46 -2.99 1.62
C ASP A 478 29.92 -4.44 1.35
N ALA A 479 29.96 -5.30 2.38
CA ALA A 479 30.21 -6.72 2.18
C ALA A 479 28.95 -7.45 1.70
N LEU A 480 29.12 -8.36 0.75
CA LEU A 480 28.07 -9.26 0.25
C LEU A 480 28.43 -10.70 0.62
N ASP A 481 27.43 -11.54 0.90
CA ASP A 481 27.70 -12.97 0.93
C ASP A 481 28.06 -13.49 -0.48
N GLY A 482 28.78 -14.60 -0.57
CA GLY A 482 29.29 -15.12 -1.83
C GLY A 482 28.22 -15.51 -2.87
N GLU A 483 26.99 -15.86 -2.48
CA GLU A 483 25.91 -16.07 -3.47
C GLU A 483 25.39 -14.74 -4.00
N SER A 484 25.22 -13.74 -3.12
CA SER A 484 24.88 -12.37 -3.54
C SER A 484 25.98 -11.76 -4.43
N TRP A 485 27.25 -12.04 -4.12
CA TRP A 485 28.39 -11.65 -4.96
C TRP A 485 28.29 -12.27 -6.37
N LEU A 486 28.05 -13.58 -6.47
CA LEU A 486 27.87 -14.26 -7.76
C LEU A 486 26.70 -13.69 -8.57
N ALA A 487 25.60 -13.31 -7.90
CA ALA A 487 24.45 -12.71 -8.55
C ALA A 487 24.75 -11.29 -9.10
N GLN A 488 25.55 -10.51 -8.38
CA GLN A 488 25.86 -9.12 -8.72
C GLN A 488 27.05 -8.96 -9.66
N TYR A 489 28.14 -9.68 -9.41
CA TYR A 489 29.42 -9.53 -10.10
C TYR A 489 29.79 -10.73 -10.97
N GLY A 490 29.06 -11.85 -10.84
CA GLY A 490 29.39 -13.09 -11.54
C GLY A 490 30.50 -13.88 -10.87
N LYS A 491 31.02 -14.89 -11.59
CA LYS A 491 32.08 -15.79 -11.13
C LYS A 491 33.42 -15.07 -10.98
N LEU A 492 34.25 -15.54 -10.06
CA LEU A 492 35.63 -15.08 -9.89
C LEU A 492 36.52 -15.59 -11.02
N ASP A 493 37.44 -14.74 -11.49
CA ASP A 493 38.54 -15.17 -12.35
C ASP A 493 39.54 -16.04 -11.57
N SER A 494 40.49 -16.66 -12.29
CA SER A 494 41.44 -17.62 -11.70
C SER A 494 42.28 -17.04 -10.57
N VAL A 495 42.78 -15.82 -10.74
CA VAL A 495 43.69 -15.19 -9.78
C VAL A 495 42.92 -14.78 -8.54
N THR A 496 41.82 -14.04 -8.74
CA THR A 496 40.95 -13.60 -7.64
C THR A 496 40.36 -14.79 -6.88
N GLY A 497 39.97 -15.85 -7.59
CA GLY A 497 39.48 -17.10 -6.99
C GLY A 497 40.53 -17.77 -6.11
N LEU A 498 41.78 -17.86 -6.55
CA LEU A 498 42.88 -18.41 -5.74
C LEU A 498 43.16 -17.55 -4.51
N GLU A 499 43.13 -16.22 -4.62
CA GLU A 499 43.32 -15.30 -3.48
C GLU A 499 42.20 -15.43 -2.44
N VAL A 500 40.95 -15.52 -2.90
CA VAL A 500 39.80 -15.81 -2.04
C VAL A 500 39.94 -17.19 -1.40
N GLY A 501 40.33 -18.21 -2.19
CA GLY A 501 40.58 -19.56 -1.70
C GLY A 501 41.67 -19.61 -0.62
N LEU A 502 42.76 -18.85 -0.79
CA LEU A 502 43.83 -18.72 0.19
C LEU A 502 43.33 -18.13 1.50
N GLN A 503 42.59 -17.01 1.45
CA GLN A 503 42.02 -16.38 2.64
C GLN A 503 41.08 -17.34 3.39
N VAL A 504 40.21 -18.06 2.66
CA VAL A 504 39.30 -19.04 3.27
C VAL A 504 40.07 -20.21 3.89
N ALA A 505 41.06 -20.75 3.18
CA ALA A 505 41.88 -21.85 3.69
C ALA A 505 42.69 -21.44 4.94
N GLN A 506 43.21 -20.21 4.97
CA GLN A 506 43.90 -19.64 6.15
C GLN A 506 42.93 -19.46 7.33
N GLY A 507 41.72 -18.96 7.09
CA GLY A 507 40.68 -18.86 8.12
C GLY A 507 40.31 -20.23 8.70
N LEU A 508 40.16 -21.25 7.85
CA LEU A 508 39.94 -22.63 8.30
C LEU A 508 41.13 -23.19 9.08
N GLN A 509 42.36 -22.93 8.64
CA GLN A 509 43.58 -23.39 9.33
C GLN A 509 43.63 -22.84 10.76
N ILE A 510 43.39 -21.54 10.94
CA ILE A 510 43.34 -20.89 12.26
C ILE A 510 42.26 -21.53 13.15
N ALA A 511 41.09 -21.83 12.59
CA ALA A 511 40.01 -22.52 13.30
C ALA A 511 40.40 -23.97 13.68
N HIS A 512 40.96 -24.74 12.75
CA HIS A 512 41.36 -26.14 12.95
C HIS A 512 42.42 -26.28 14.03
N GLN A 513 43.38 -25.34 14.11
CA GLN A 513 44.41 -25.30 15.17
C GLN A 513 43.81 -25.14 16.58
N GLN A 514 42.61 -24.56 16.70
CA GLN A 514 41.87 -24.43 17.96
C GLN A 514 40.86 -25.57 18.16
N GLY A 515 40.85 -26.59 17.29
CA GLY A 515 39.93 -27.73 17.34
C GLY A 515 38.51 -27.41 16.87
N ILE A 516 38.34 -26.37 16.05
CA ILE A 516 37.05 -25.87 15.57
C ILE A 516 36.89 -26.26 14.10
N TYR A 517 35.73 -26.80 13.73
CA TYR A 517 35.41 -27.16 12.34
C TYR A 517 34.14 -26.42 11.92
N HIS A 518 34.12 -25.89 10.71
CA HIS A 518 33.00 -25.09 10.21
C HIS A 518 31.78 -25.95 9.90
N LEU A 519 31.96 -27.04 9.14
CA LEU A 519 30.98 -28.06 8.77
C LEU A 519 29.74 -27.57 8.01
N ASP A 520 29.71 -26.31 7.57
CA ASP A 520 28.68 -25.74 6.71
C ASP A 520 29.27 -24.71 5.72
N LEU A 521 30.53 -24.87 5.32
CA LEU A 521 31.18 -23.91 4.45
C LEU A 521 30.54 -23.91 3.05
N LYS A 522 30.11 -22.73 2.60
CA LYS A 522 29.45 -22.46 1.31
C LYS A 522 29.58 -20.97 0.97
N PRO A 523 29.32 -20.52 -0.27
CA PRO A 523 29.45 -19.11 -0.61
C PRO A 523 28.59 -18.19 0.26
N ALA A 524 27.37 -18.60 0.63
CA ALA A 524 26.50 -17.83 1.52
C ALA A 524 27.09 -17.58 2.93
N ASN A 525 28.14 -18.32 3.33
CA ASN A 525 28.85 -18.16 4.59
C ASN A 525 30.21 -17.45 4.43
N LEU A 526 30.44 -16.82 3.29
CA LEU A 526 31.63 -16.00 3.02
C LEU A 526 31.19 -14.57 2.75
N LEU A 527 31.52 -13.64 3.66
CA LEU A 527 31.35 -12.21 3.43
C LEU A 527 32.53 -11.69 2.62
N MET A 528 32.24 -11.16 1.44
CA MET A 528 33.19 -10.69 0.45
C MET A 528 33.03 -9.18 0.25
N LYS A 529 34.13 -8.45 0.35
CA LYS A 529 34.18 -7.00 0.17
C LYS A 529 35.27 -6.62 -0.83
N ALA A 530 34.93 -5.83 -1.85
CA ALA A 530 35.92 -5.23 -2.74
C ALA A 530 36.73 -4.16 -1.98
N THR A 531 38.04 -4.19 -2.12
CA THR A 531 39.01 -3.26 -1.54
C THR A 531 40.02 -2.84 -2.61
N GLU A 532 40.83 -1.82 -2.33
CA GLU A 532 41.93 -1.38 -3.22
C GLU A 532 42.90 -2.53 -3.56
N ASN A 533 43.10 -3.46 -2.60
CA ASN A 533 44.02 -4.59 -2.72
C ASN A 533 43.36 -5.89 -3.23
N GLY A 534 42.11 -5.84 -3.70
CA GLY A 534 41.36 -7.03 -4.16
C GLY A 534 40.15 -7.33 -3.28
N ILE A 535 39.77 -8.60 -3.17
CA ILE A 535 38.61 -9.01 -2.35
C ILE A 535 39.08 -9.42 -0.96
N SER A 536 38.56 -8.77 0.08
CA SER A 536 38.67 -9.24 1.47
C SER A 536 37.54 -10.21 1.78
N VAL A 537 37.88 -11.34 2.42
CA VAL A 537 36.92 -12.40 2.75
C VAL A 537 36.92 -12.70 4.24
N LYS A 538 35.73 -12.65 4.85
CA LYS A 538 35.50 -13.15 6.21
C LYS A 538 34.52 -14.31 6.20
N ILE A 539 34.86 -15.38 6.91
CA ILE A 539 34.04 -16.58 7.10
C ILE A 539 33.09 -16.33 8.27
N ILE A 540 31.81 -16.60 8.07
CA ILE A 540 30.77 -16.52 9.11
C ILE A 540 30.23 -17.90 9.49
N ASP A 541 29.48 -17.98 10.58
CA ASP A 541 28.70 -19.17 10.95
C ASP A 541 29.52 -20.42 11.35
N PHE A 542 30.62 -20.22 12.07
CA PHE A 542 31.45 -21.30 12.62
C PHE A 542 30.75 -22.09 13.74
N GLY A 543 30.58 -23.41 13.60
CA GLY A 543 30.21 -24.26 14.74
C GLY A 543 28.70 -24.46 14.99
N LEU A 544 27.86 -23.97 14.08
CA LEU A 544 26.41 -24.21 14.04
C LEU A 544 25.99 -25.65 13.66
N ALA A 545 26.97 -26.47 13.27
CA ALA A 545 26.72 -27.74 12.62
C ALA A 545 26.02 -28.80 13.48
N ARG A 546 26.12 -28.72 14.82
CA ARG A 546 25.44 -29.68 15.72
C ARG A 546 23.92 -29.53 15.69
N VAL A 547 23.40 -28.31 15.59
CA VAL A 547 21.95 -28.02 15.53
C VAL A 547 21.42 -28.21 14.10
N ALA A 548 22.24 -27.92 13.08
CA ALA A 548 21.87 -28.14 11.68
C ALA A 548 21.72 -29.63 11.31
N THR A 549 22.38 -30.56 12.03
CA THR A 549 22.27 -32.00 11.77
C THR A 549 20.82 -32.48 11.87
N SER A 550 20.05 -32.02 12.84
CA SER A 550 18.66 -32.45 13.05
C SER A 550 17.75 -32.06 11.88
N LEU A 551 17.81 -30.80 11.44
CA LEU A 551 17.05 -30.30 10.28
C LEU A 551 17.56 -30.88 8.95
N LYS A 552 18.87 -31.15 8.83
CA LYS A 552 19.45 -31.83 7.65
C LYS A 552 19.03 -33.30 7.58
N GLU A 553 19.02 -34.01 8.71
CA GLU A 553 18.52 -35.40 8.81
C GLU A 553 17.02 -35.47 8.46
N GLU A 554 16.22 -34.53 8.96
CA GLU A 554 14.79 -34.41 8.60
C GLU A 554 14.59 -34.09 7.12
N ALA A 555 15.38 -33.17 6.55
CA ALA A 555 15.35 -32.85 5.12
C ALA A 555 15.80 -34.03 4.24
N LEU A 556 16.82 -34.78 4.65
CA LEU A 556 17.33 -35.99 3.97
C LEU A 556 16.30 -37.14 3.97
N SER A 557 15.37 -37.17 4.93
CA SER A 557 14.31 -38.17 5.00
C SER A 557 13.23 -38.01 3.92
N ARG A 558 13.17 -36.86 3.22
CA ARG A 558 12.23 -36.59 2.13
C ARG A 558 12.76 -37.11 0.78
N ARG A 559 11.96 -37.93 0.11
CA ARG A 559 12.26 -38.44 -1.26
C ARG A 559 11.74 -37.54 -2.39
N ASP A 560 10.91 -36.54 -2.10
CA ASP A 560 10.29 -35.67 -3.11
C ASP A 560 10.59 -34.19 -2.83
N VAL A 561 11.24 -33.54 -3.80
CA VAL A 561 11.69 -32.14 -3.73
C VAL A 561 10.68 -31.20 -4.43
N SER A 562 9.68 -31.77 -5.11
CA SER A 562 8.68 -30.99 -5.85
C SER A 562 7.68 -30.33 -4.89
N GLY A 563 7.67 -28.99 -4.86
CA GLY A 563 6.75 -28.19 -4.03
C GLY A 563 7.36 -27.50 -2.80
N MET A 564 8.66 -27.63 -2.54
CA MET A 564 9.34 -26.88 -1.46
C MET A 564 9.53 -25.40 -1.82
N THR A 565 9.49 -24.52 -0.81
CA THR A 565 9.69 -23.08 -0.99
C THR A 565 11.17 -22.78 -1.28
N GLN A 566 11.48 -21.56 -1.72
CA GLN A 566 12.88 -21.14 -1.92
C GLN A 566 13.71 -21.21 -0.63
N PHE A 567 13.07 -21.07 0.54
CA PHE A 567 13.72 -21.25 1.84
C PHE A 567 14.12 -22.72 2.05
N GLY A 568 13.19 -23.67 1.91
CA GLY A 568 13.50 -25.10 1.98
C GLY A 568 14.50 -25.56 0.91
N GLN A 569 14.42 -25.03 -0.30
CA GLN A 569 15.38 -25.31 -1.38
C GLN A 569 16.79 -24.79 -1.05
N SER A 570 16.93 -23.66 -0.36
CA SER A 570 18.25 -23.15 0.07
C SER A 570 18.91 -24.05 1.12
N ILE A 571 18.12 -24.67 1.99
CA ILE A 571 18.59 -25.65 2.97
C ILE A 571 19.03 -26.94 2.26
N LEU A 572 18.27 -27.42 1.27
CA LEU A 572 18.69 -28.56 0.44
C LEU A 572 19.90 -28.26 -0.45
N GLY A 573 20.02 -27.03 -0.99
CA GLY A 573 21.17 -26.61 -1.78
C GLY A 573 22.48 -26.58 -0.98
N THR A 574 22.39 -26.51 0.35
CA THR A 574 23.53 -26.67 1.26
C THR A 574 24.11 -28.10 1.22
N LEU A 575 23.32 -29.12 0.84
CA LEU A 575 23.79 -30.51 0.74
C LEU A 575 24.82 -30.70 -0.39
N ASP A 576 24.84 -29.85 -1.41
CA ASP A 576 25.82 -29.90 -2.51
C ASP A 576 27.27 -29.68 -2.02
N TYR A 577 27.41 -29.05 -0.83
CA TYR A 577 28.67 -28.75 -0.17
C TYR A 577 28.99 -29.73 0.97
N ALA A 578 28.05 -30.62 1.33
CA ALA A 578 28.21 -31.56 2.43
C ALA A 578 28.92 -32.86 1.95
N PRO A 579 29.98 -33.31 2.64
CA PRO A 579 30.65 -34.56 2.35
C PRO A 579 29.87 -35.79 2.86
N PRO A 580 30.20 -37.02 2.37
CA PRO A 580 29.48 -38.25 2.73
C PRO A 580 29.38 -38.51 4.24
N GLU A 581 30.41 -38.21 5.03
CA GLU A 581 30.40 -38.40 6.49
C GLU A 581 29.41 -37.47 7.24
N GLN A 582 29.01 -36.35 6.63
CA GLN A 582 27.94 -35.48 7.16
C GLN A 582 26.54 -35.92 6.73
N LEU A 583 26.45 -36.85 5.78
CA LEU A 583 25.19 -37.39 5.25
C LEU A 583 24.83 -38.76 5.86
N GLY A 584 25.55 -39.20 6.90
CA GLY A 584 25.26 -40.43 7.62
C GLY A 584 25.93 -41.69 7.07
N HIS A 585 26.89 -41.57 6.15
CA HIS A 585 27.67 -42.72 5.67
C HIS A 585 28.65 -43.21 6.75
N THR A 586 28.32 -44.33 7.38
CA THR A 586 29.03 -44.88 8.55
C THR A 586 30.48 -45.27 8.30
N ASP A 587 30.85 -45.52 7.05
CA ASP A 587 32.18 -46.01 6.66
C ASP A 587 33.25 -44.89 6.64
N CYS A 588 32.83 -43.63 6.76
CA CYS A 588 33.70 -42.45 6.60
C CYS A 588 34.13 -41.80 7.93
N GLY A 589 33.65 -42.30 9.08
CA GLY A 589 33.97 -41.76 10.40
C GLY A 589 33.12 -40.54 10.77
N LYS A 590 33.55 -39.77 11.79
CA LYS A 590 32.84 -38.57 12.25
C LYS A 590 33.27 -37.32 11.45
N PRO A 591 32.37 -36.35 11.21
CA PRO A 591 32.73 -35.06 10.62
C PRO A 591 33.86 -34.37 11.40
N GLY A 592 34.75 -33.69 10.68
CA GLY A 592 35.94 -33.06 11.26
C GLY A 592 36.67 -32.13 10.28
N PRO A 593 38.00 -31.91 10.42
CA PRO A 593 38.72 -30.93 9.60
C PRO A 593 38.74 -31.29 8.11
N LYS A 594 38.75 -32.60 7.80
CA LYS A 594 38.65 -33.11 6.42
C LYS A 594 37.29 -32.86 5.77
N SER A 595 36.23 -32.68 6.57
CA SER A 595 34.91 -32.33 6.06
C SER A 595 34.89 -30.89 5.54
N ASP A 596 35.55 -29.97 6.25
CA ASP A 596 35.71 -28.58 5.80
C ASP A 596 36.46 -28.48 4.49
N LEU A 597 37.45 -29.34 4.23
CA LEU A 597 38.20 -29.36 2.97
C LEU A 597 37.33 -29.77 1.77
N PHE A 598 36.40 -30.70 1.97
CA PHE A 598 35.41 -31.03 0.93
C PHE A 598 34.52 -29.84 0.63
N SER A 599 33.98 -29.20 1.67
CA SER A 599 33.13 -28.02 1.53
C SER A 599 33.91 -26.84 0.95
N PHE A 600 35.20 -26.69 1.26
CA PHE A 600 36.10 -25.71 0.68
C PHE A 600 36.24 -25.91 -0.84
N GLY A 601 36.56 -27.13 -1.29
CA GLY A 601 36.66 -27.44 -2.72
C GLY A 601 35.34 -27.19 -3.46
N ALA A 602 34.20 -27.56 -2.85
CA ALA A 602 32.88 -27.27 -3.40
C ALA A 602 32.58 -25.76 -3.49
N THR A 603 32.92 -25.01 -2.44
CA THR A 603 32.70 -23.55 -2.33
C THR A 603 33.54 -22.79 -3.35
N LEU A 604 34.83 -23.10 -3.44
CA LEU A 604 35.74 -22.44 -4.38
C LEU A 604 35.35 -22.74 -5.83
N TYR A 605 35.00 -23.99 -6.15
CA TYR A 605 34.47 -24.33 -7.48
C TYR A 605 33.22 -23.53 -7.83
N ARG A 606 32.27 -23.41 -6.90
CA ARG A 606 31.04 -22.63 -7.11
C ARG A 606 31.36 -21.16 -7.40
N LEU A 607 32.23 -20.54 -6.61
CA LEU A 607 32.63 -19.14 -6.78
C LEU A 607 33.32 -18.89 -8.13
N MET A 608 34.12 -19.84 -8.62
CA MET A 608 34.89 -19.70 -9.85
C MET A 608 34.16 -20.15 -11.11
N THR A 609 33.04 -20.86 -10.98
CA THR A 609 32.29 -21.39 -12.14
C THR A 609 30.87 -20.86 -12.25
N GLY A 610 30.26 -20.45 -11.13
CA GLY A 610 28.81 -20.17 -11.07
C GLY A 610 27.94 -21.42 -11.26
N GLU A 611 28.49 -22.63 -11.16
CA GLU A 611 27.79 -23.91 -11.37
C GLU A 611 27.62 -24.67 -10.05
N SER A 612 26.70 -25.64 -9.98
CA SER A 612 26.58 -26.50 -8.80
C SER A 612 27.85 -27.34 -8.61
N PRO A 613 28.37 -27.48 -7.38
CA PRO A 613 29.58 -28.25 -7.14
C PRO A 613 29.35 -29.76 -7.07
N ARG A 614 28.14 -30.28 -7.30
CA ARG A 614 27.85 -31.75 -7.25
C ARG A 614 28.79 -32.56 -8.14
N HIS A 615 29.05 -32.07 -9.34
CA HIS A 615 29.97 -32.69 -10.29
C HIS A 615 30.93 -31.62 -10.81
N LEU A 616 32.20 -31.78 -10.45
CA LEU A 616 33.28 -30.92 -10.92
C LEU A 616 33.50 -31.18 -12.42
N ASN A 617 33.55 -30.10 -13.22
CA ASN A 617 33.84 -30.17 -14.65
C ASN A 617 35.01 -29.25 -14.99
N PRO A 618 36.14 -29.77 -15.49
CA PRO A 618 37.33 -28.95 -15.74
C PRO A 618 37.08 -27.87 -16.78
N ARG A 619 36.18 -28.10 -17.75
CA ARG A 619 35.84 -27.12 -18.79
C ARG A 619 35.13 -25.87 -18.26
N ARG A 620 34.61 -25.90 -17.03
CA ARG A 620 33.88 -24.78 -16.42
C ARG A 620 34.79 -23.78 -15.72
N LEU A 621 36.00 -24.20 -15.33
CA LEU A 621 37.01 -23.32 -14.74
C LEU A 621 37.75 -22.47 -15.79
N GLY A 622 37.32 -22.51 -17.06
CA GLY A 622 37.87 -21.69 -18.13
C GLY A 622 39.35 -22.02 -18.37
N GLU A 623 40.19 -21.02 -18.20
CA GLU A 623 41.64 -21.09 -18.43
C GLU A 623 42.43 -21.25 -17.12
N ALA A 624 41.76 -21.59 -16.01
CA ALA A 624 42.45 -21.89 -14.76
C ALA A 624 43.46 -23.04 -14.94
N PRO A 625 44.60 -23.01 -14.23
CA PRO A 625 45.59 -24.09 -14.30
C PRO A 625 44.98 -25.45 -13.96
N THR A 626 45.39 -26.51 -14.68
CA THR A 626 44.93 -27.89 -14.44
C THR A 626 45.12 -28.32 -12.98
N ALA A 627 46.22 -27.89 -12.36
CA ALA A 627 46.53 -28.16 -10.96
C ALA A 627 45.45 -27.66 -9.99
N LEU A 628 44.73 -26.57 -10.33
CA LEU A 628 43.60 -26.11 -9.51
C LEU A 628 42.44 -27.10 -9.57
N PHE A 629 42.11 -27.61 -10.77
CA PHE A 629 41.04 -28.60 -10.90
C PHE A 629 41.38 -29.90 -10.16
N GLU A 630 42.64 -30.35 -10.25
CA GLU A 630 43.14 -31.52 -9.51
C GLU A 630 43.02 -31.30 -7.99
N LEU A 631 43.47 -30.16 -7.47
CA LEU A 631 43.32 -29.81 -6.06
C LEU A 631 41.86 -29.79 -5.60
N LEU A 632 40.95 -29.23 -6.41
CA LEU A 632 39.51 -29.22 -6.09
C LEU A 632 38.91 -30.63 -6.09
N CYS A 633 39.35 -31.51 -6.99
CA CYS A 633 38.98 -32.93 -6.99
C CYS A 633 39.50 -33.64 -5.73
N ASP A 634 40.76 -33.43 -5.37
CA ASP A 634 41.37 -34.03 -4.18
C ASP A 634 40.67 -33.58 -2.89
N CYS A 635 40.32 -32.30 -2.81
CA CYS A 635 39.50 -31.77 -1.72
C CYS A 635 38.12 -32.47 -1.65
N LYS A 636 37.51 -32.74 -2.80
CA LYS A 636 36.19 -33.37 -2.94
C LYS A 636 36.21 -34.91 -2.98
N GLU A 637 37.32 -35.55 -2.65
CA GLU A 637 37.41 -37.01 -2.59
C GLU A 637 36.40 -37.58 -1.56
N GLU A 638 35.76 -38.71 -1.88
CA GLU A 638 34.70 -39.27 -1.02
C GLU A 638 35.27 -39.73 0.32
N LYS A 639 36.47 -40.33 0.31
CA LYS A 639 37.13 -40.82 1.52
C LYS A 639 37.92 -39.72 2.22
N PRO A 640 37.58 -39.35 3.48
CA PRO A 640 38.26 -38.25 4.18
C PRO A 640 39.79 -38.42 4.32
N ARG A 641 40.28 -39.65 4.36
CA ARG A 641 41.72 -39.97 4.48
C ARG A 641 42.53 -39.68 3.22
N GLN A 642 41.88 -39.54 2.07
CA GLN A 642 42.52 -39.27 0.78
C GLN A 642 42.50 -37.77 0.44
N ARG A 643 41.73 -36.96 1.17
CA ARG A 643 41.74 -35.50 1.05
C ARG A 643 43.05 -34.93 1.59
N PRO A 644 43.60 -33.85 1.00
CA PRO A 644 44.83 -33.20 1.46
C PRO A 644 44.72 -32.64 2.88
N GLU A 645 45.82 -32.29 3.54
CA GLU A 645 45.78 -31.47 4.76
C GLU A 645 45.63 -29.98 4.42
N ILE A 646 45.10 -29.17 5.35
CA ILE A 646 44.89 -27.72 5.10
C ILE A 646 46.19 -26.99 4.73
N ASP A 647 47.32 -27.39 5.32
CA ASP A 647 48.64 -26.82 5.01
C ASP A 647 49.07 -27.12 3.57
N GLU A 648 48.75 -28.33 3.07
CA GLU A 648 49.02 -28.74 1.69
C GLU A 648 48.13 -27.95 0.71
N VAL A 649 46.86 -27.74 1.05
CA VAL A 649 45.93 -26.91 0.26
C VAL A 649 46.46 -25.49 0.14
N ILE A 650 46.84 -24.85 1.25
CA ILE A 650 47.39 -23.49 1.23
C ILE A 650 48.66 -23.42 0.39
N GLN A 651 49.56 -24.40 0.51
CA GLN A 651 50.80 -24.44 -0.25
C GLN A 651 50.54 -24.60 -1.75
N GLN A 652 49.67 -25.52 -2.15
CA GLN A 652 49.31 -25.73 -3.56
C GLN A 652 48.62 -24.50 -4.16
N LEU A 653 47.69 -23.85 -3.45
CA LEU A 653 47.07 -22.61 -3.91
C LEU A 653 48.10 -21.50 -4.15
N LYS A 654 49.08 -21.34 -3.26
CA LYS A 654 50.19 -20.38 -3.45
C LYS A 654 51.05 -20.72 -4.66
N GLU A 655 51.38 -21.99 -4.86
CA GLU A 655 52.17 -22.45 -6.01
C GLU A 655 51.43 -22.20 -7.32
N ILE A 656 50.14 -22.51 -7.38
CA ILE A 656 49.29 -22.26 -8.56
C ILE A 656 49.19 -20.75 -8.82
N LEU A 657 48.98 -19.93 -7.78
CA LEU A 657 48.91 -18.47 -7.91
C LEU A 657 50.23 -17.88 -8.43
N ASN A 658 51.37 -18.37 -7.93
CA ASN A 658 52.70 -17.94 -8.39
C ASN A 658 52.96 -18.34 -9.85
N GLN A 659 52.45 -19.48 -10.31
CA GLN A 659 52.61 -19.91 -11.71
C GLN A 659 51.86 -19.00 -12.69
N ILE A 660 50.75 -18.40 -12.27
CA ILE A 660 49.95 -17.50 -13.12
C ILE A 660 50.19 -16.01 -12.83
N THR A 661 51.16 -15.69 -11.98
CA THR A 661 51.55 -14.32 -11.64
C THR A 661 52.96 -14.05 -12.13
N LEU A 662 53.10 -13.16 -13.12
CA LEU A 662 54.39 -12.71 -13.63
C LEU A 662 54.76 -11.38 -12.97
N ILE A 663 56.02 -11.21 -12.59
CA ILE A 663 56.52 -9.95 -12.00
C ILE A 663 57.37 -9.21 -13.03
N VAL A 664 56.97 -7.99 -13.35
CA VAL A 664 57.69 -7.08 -14.23
C VAL A 664 58.45 -6.07 -13.37
N SER A 665 59.74 -5.90 -13.67
CA SER A 665 60.55 -4.83 -13.10
C SER A 665 61.73 -4.53 -14.03
N PRO A 666 62.25 -3.30 -14.10
CA PRO A 666 63.32 -2.95 -15.04
C PRO A 666 64.60 -3.78 -14.89
N THR A 667 64.79 -4.43 -13.73
CA THR A 667 65.96 -5.27 -13.41
C THR A 667 65.61 -6.74 -13.15
N GLY A 668 64.38 -7.16 -13.38
CA GLY A 668 63.90 -8.52 -13.10
C GLY A 668 63.91 -9.43 -14.33
N ASP A 669 63.28 -10.60 -14.18
CA ASP A 669 63.18 -11.62 -15.24
C ASP A 669 62.39 -11.12 -16.46
N TYR A 670 61.41 -10.24 -16.22
CA TYR A 670 60.67 -9.50 -17.25
C TYR A 670 61.01 -8.00 -17.16
N PRO A 671 61.97 -7.50 -17.94
CA PRO A 671 62.34 -6.08 -17.94
C PRO A 671 61.31 -5.18 -18.62
N THR A 672 60.37 -5.74 -19.39
CA THR A 672 59.28 -5.02 -20.06
C THR A 672 57.94 -5.73 -19.83
N ILE A 673 56.85 -4.95 -19.84
CA ILE A 673 55.49 -5.45 -19.69
C ILE A 673 55.10 -6.25 -20.94
N THR A 674 55.51 -5.84 -22.14
CA THR A 674 55.26 -6.57 -23.39
C THR A 674 55.84 -7.98 -23.34
N ALA A 675 57.08 -8.14 -22.83
CA ALA A 675 57.68 -9.46 -22.69
C ALA A 675 56.87 -10.35 -21.73
N ALA A 676 56.35 -9.78 -20.63
CA ALA A 676 55.47 -10.53 -19.74
C ALA A 676 54.13 -10.89 -20.40
N ILE A 677 53.50 -9.98 -21.16
CA ILE A 677 52.25 -10.25 -21.90
C ILE A 677 52.43 -11.40 -22.90
N GLU A 678 53.55 -11.43 -23.62
CA GLU A 678 53.87 -12.48 -24.58
C GLU A 678 54.00 -13.86 -23.92
N HIS A 679 54.64 -13.92 -22.74
CA HIS A 679 54.85 -15.16 -21.98
C HIS A 679 53.63 -15.57 -21.14
N ALA A 680 52.80 -14.61 -20.75
CA ALA A 680 51.64 -14.84 -19.92
C ALA A 680 50.65 -15.77 -20.61
N GLN A 681 50.10 -16.69 -19.83
CA GLN A 681 48.95 -17.48 -20.22
C GLN A 681 47.70 -16.61 -20.10
N THR A 682 46.62 -17.02 -20.74
CA THR A 682 45.36 -16.31 -20.56
C THR A 682 44.89 -16.39 -19.11
N GLY A 683 44.37 -15.29 -18.58
CA GLY A 683 43.91 -15.15 -17.21
C GLY A 683 45.03 -14.86 -16.21
N SER A 684 46.30 -14.78 -16.64
CA SER A 684 47.43 -14.44 -15.77
C SER A 684 47.36 -13.01 -15.24
N ARG A 685 47.96 -12.83 -14.06
CA ARG A 685 48.27 -11.51 -13.50
C ARG A 685 49.70 -11.12 -13.83
N ILE A 686 49.91 -9.87 -14.20
CA ILE A 686 51.22 -9.26 -14.39
C ILE A 686 51.33 -8.14 -13.36
N LEU A 687 52.19 -8.37 -12.37
CA LEU A 687 52.47 -7.44 -11.28
C LEU A 687 53.64 -6.54 -11.68
N ILE A 688 53.40 -5.24 -11.79
CA ILE A 688 54.33 -4.28 -12.38
C ILE A 688 54.93 -3.42 -11.28
N LYS A 689 56.23 -3.58 -11.04
CA LYS A 689 56.98 -2.79 -10.05
C LYS A 689 57.25 -1.36 -10.56
N PRO A 690 57.56 -0.40 -9.65
CA PRO A 690 58.00 0.95 -10.01
C PRO A 690 59.08 0.95 -11.10
N GLY A 691 58.89 1.81 -12.10
CA GLY A 691 59.73 1.89 -13.28
C GLY A 691 59.12 2.70 -14.41
N LEU A 692 59.98 3.11 -15.35
CA LEU A 692 59.59 3.70 -16.62
C LEU A 692 59.63 2.64 -17.72
N TYR A 693 58.49 2.38 -18.34
CA TYR A 693 58.28 1.36 -19.37
C TYR A 693 57.93 2.05 -20.68
N GLN A 694 58.90 2.16 -21.58
CA GLN A 694 58.73 2.82 -22.88
C GLN A 694 58.28 1.81 -23.95
N GLU A 695 56.97 1.54 -24.02
CA GLU A 695 56.42 0.47 -24.86
C GLU A 695 54.93 0.68 -25.21
N SER A 696 54.40 -0.16 -26.10
CA SER A 696 52.98 -0.16 -26.49
C SER A 696 52.36 -1.51 -26.13
N LEU A 697 51.38 -1.51 -25.23
CA LEU A 697 50.79 -2.73 -24.70
C LEU A 697 49.63 -3.19 -25.60
N ILE A 698 49.74 -4.41 -26.11
CA ILE A 698 48.67 -5.05 -26.90
C ILE A 698 48.04 -6.15 -26.03
N LEU A 699 46.78 -5.96 -25.64
CA LEU A 699 46.05 -6.93 -24.85
C LEU A 699 45.27 -7.86 -25.78
N ASP A 700 45.93 -8.92 -26.26
CA ASP A 700 45.37 -9.88 -27.22
C ASP A 700 44.72 -11.10 -26.56
N LYS A 701 44.91 -11.28 -25.25
CA LYS A 701 44.32 -12.32 -24.42
C LYS A 701 43.88 -11.71 -23.08
N PRO A 702 42.88 -12.29 -22.38
CA PRO A 702 42.52 -11.84 -21.05
C PRO A 702 43.69 -11.81 -20.09
N LEU A 703 43.96 -10.65 -19.49
CA LEU A 703 45.07 -10.42 -18.55
C LEU A 703 44.68 -9.38 -17.49
N GLN A 704 45.35 -9.46 -16.35
CA GLN A 704 45.32 -8.40 -15.32
C GLN A 704 46.70 -7.75 -15.24
N LEU A 705 46.79 -6.45 -15.52
CA LEU A 705 47.99 -5.65 -15.30
C LEU A 705 47.81 -4.84 -14.01
N ILE A 706 48.59 -5.15 -12.98
CA ILE A 706 48.43 -4.57 -11.64
C ILE A 706 49.72 -3.87 -11.24
N GLY A 707 49.65 -2.57 -10.96
CA GLY A 707 50.75 -1.82 -10.37
C GLY A 707 51.02 -2.25 -8.93
N ASP A 708 52.29 -2.44 -8.58
CA ASP A 708 52.75 -2.84 -7.25
C ASP A 708 53.67 -1.78 -6.65
N GLY A 709 53.05 -0.65 -6.30
CA GLY A 709 53.72 0.56 -5.83
C GLY A 709 52.81 1.77 -6.01
N ALA A 710 53.35 2.96 -5.77
CA ALA A 710 52.62 4.20 -6.04
C ALA A 710 52.41 4.37 -7.56
N MET A 711 51.20 4.79 -7.95
CA MET A 711 50.80 4.92 -9.36
C MET A 711 51.75 5.84 -10.16
N GLU A 712 52.24 6.91 -9.54
CA GLU A 712 53.11 7.90 -10.17
C GLU A 712 54.52 7.37 -10.46
N GLU A 713 54.91 6.27 -9.81
CA GLU A 713 56.21 5.62 -9.99
C GLU A 713 56.17 4.51 -11.05
N ILE A 714 54.99 4.10 -11.52
CA ILE A 714 54.80 3.03 -12.51
C ILE A 714 54.27 3.65 -13.80
N ILE A 715 55.19 4.05 -14.67
CA ILE A 715 54.88 4.85 -15.87
C ILE A 715 55.04 3.98 -17.12
N VAL A 716 53.97 3.85 -17.89
CA VAL A 716 53.99 3.27 -19.24
C VAL A 716 53.84 4.40 -20.25
N GLU A 717 54.84 4.59 -21.10
CA GLU A 717 54.80 5.63 -22.13
C GLU A 717 55.01 5.09 -23.55
N SER A 718 54.30 5.66 -24.51
CA SER A 718 54.44 5.30 -25.93
C SER A 718 54.63 6.55 -26.79
N GLN A 719 55.66 6.52 -27.66
CA GLN A 719 56.01 7.58 -28.63
C GLN A 719 55.72 7.18 -30.08
N THR A 720 55.35 5.93 -30.34
CA THR A 720 55.23 5.39 -31.71
C THR A 720 53.87 4.73 -31.96
N GLY A 721 53.03 4.62 -30.93
CA GLY A 721 51.73 3.95 -30.99
C GLY A 721 50.82 4.34 -29.83
N ARG A 722 49.84 3.47 -29.55
CA ARG A 722 48.95 3.56 -28.38
C ARG A 722 49.72 3.08 -27.14
N CYS A 723 49.40 3.60 -25.96
CA CYS A 723 49.92 2.99 -24.73
C CYS A 723 49.26 1.64 -24.48
N VAL A 724 47.93 1.57 -24.70
CA VAL A 724 47.16 0.33 -24.56
C VAL A 724 46.25 0.15 -25.77
N TRP A 725 46.28 -1.04 -26.35
CA TRP A 725 45.37 -1.46 -27.40
C TRP A 725 44.64 -2.73 -26.99
N MET A 726 43.35 -2.61 -26.71
CA MET A 726 42.48 -3.74 -26.36
C MET A 726 42.12 -4.55 -27.62
N LYS A 727 42.44 -5.85 -27.62
CA LYS A 727 42.18 -6.78 -28.73
C LYS A 727 41.60 -8.10 -28.26
N THR A 728 41.06 -8.13 -27.05
CA THR A 728 40.49 -9.32 -26.43
C THR A 728 39.12 -9.01 -25.84
N ASP A 729 38.43 -10.01 -25.30
CA ASP A 729 37.07 -9.86 -24.79
C ASP A 729 37.02 -9.18 -23.42
N GLN A 730 38.03 -9.40 -22.58
CA GLN A 730 38.11 -8.82 -21.23
C GLN A 730 39.55 -8.59 -20.79
N ALA A 731 39.83 -7.49 -20.10
CA ALA A 731 41.11 -7.25 -19.43
C ALA A 731 40.95 -6.22 -18.30
N LEU A 732 41.91 -6.20 -17.38
CA LEU A 732 41.97 -5.27 -16.26
C LEU A 732 43.34 -4.58 -16.24
N ILE A 733 43.34 -3.26 -16.05
CA ILE A 733 44.53 -2.48 -15.71
C ILE A 733 44.23 -1.70 -14.43
N ARG A 734 45.11 -1.83 -13.44
CA ARG A 734 45.01 -1.12 -12.17
C ARG A 734 46.34 -0.48 -11.78
N GLY A 735 46.31 0.76 -11.30
CA GLY A 735 47.46 1.36 -10.59
C GLY A 735 48.62 1.78 -11.50
N LEU A 736 48.36 2.14 -12.77
CA LEU A 736 49.40 2.53 -13.73
C LEU A 736 49.23 3.97 -14.22
N SER A 737 50.34 4.66 -14.46
CA SER A 737 50.38 5.92 -15.21
C SER A 737 50.60 5.64 -16.70
N LEU A 738 49.62 5.93 -17.56
CA LEU A 738 49.63 5.69 -19.00
C LEU A 738 49.80 7.01 -19.77
N ARG A 739 50.94 7.20 -20.45
CA ARG A 739 51.31 8.47 -21.10
C ARG A 739 51.56 8.31 -22.59
N CYS A 740 50.62 8.79 -23.41
CA CYS A 740 50.82 8.81 -24.87
C CYS A 740 51.52 10.10 -25.28
N LEU A 741 52.74 10.01 -25.77
CA LEU A 741 53.56 11.16 -26.16
C LEU A 741 53.30 11.54 -27.62
N ALA A 742 53.62 12.79 -27.99
CA ALA A 742 53.45 13.25 -29.36
C ALA A 742 54.34 12.41 -30.30
N GLY A 743 53.69 11.62 -31.16
CA GLY A 743 54.38 10.58 -31.92
C GLY A 743 55.47 11.11 -32.87
N LEU A 744 56.55 10.37 -33.02
CA LEU A 744 57.64 10.69 -33.98
C LEU A 744 57.22 10.50 -35.45
N ASN A 745 56.07 9.88 -35.72
CA ASN A 745 55.72 9.28 -37.01
C ASN A 745 54.51 9.91 -37.72
N GLU A 746 54.20 11.19 -37.47
CA GLU A 746 53.03 11.97 -37.97
C GLU A 746 51.63 11.39 -37.65
N LYS A 747 51.55 10.10 -37.30
CA LYS A 747 50.31 9.42 -36.91
C LYS A 747 49.96 9.75 -35.47
N LYS A 748 48.67 10.00 -35.22
CA LYS A 748 48.13 10.27 -33.89
C LYS A 748 47.35 9.06 -33.38
N TYR A 749 47.51 8.75 -32.10
CA TYR A 749 46.91 7.60 -31.43
C TYR A 749 46.15 8.04 -30.17
N PHE A 750 45.15 7.26 -29.77
CA PHE A 750 44.57 7.36 -28.42
C PHE A 750 45.55 6.74 -27.42
N ALA A 751 45.60 7.24 -26.18
CA ALA A 751 46.47 6.62 -25.18
C ALA A 751 45.98 5.20 -24.85
N VAL A 752 44.68 5.06 -24.59
CA VAL A 752 43.97 3.78 -24.44
C VAL A 752 42.90 3.67 -25.52
N ASP A 753 43.01 2.66 -26.38
CA ASP A 753 42.05 2.38 -27.45
C ASP A 753 41.30 1.06 -27.18
N ILE A 754 39.97 1.14 -27.04
CA ILE A 754 39.07 0.04 -26.70
C ILE A 754 38.08 -0.17 -27.87
N PRO A 755 38.50 -0.86 -28.95
CA PRO A 755 37.67 -1.12 -30.13
C PRO A 755 36.72 -2.32 -29.99
N GLN A 756 36.91 -3.16 -28.98
CA GLN A 756 36.11 -4.37 -28.74
C GLN A 756 36.26 -4.82 -27.29
N GLY A 757 35.39 -5.75 -26.87
CA GLY A 757 35.44 -6.34 -25.54
C GLY A 757 35.13 -5.34 -24.43
N GLN A 758 35.57 -5.69 -23.22
CA GLN A 758 35.42 -4.89 -22.02
C GLN A 758 36.78 -4.65 -21.38
N LEU A 759 37.20 -3.39 -21.24
CA LEU A 759 38.41 -3.03 -20.50
C LEU A 759 38.04 -2.31 -19.20
N THR A 760 38.53 -2.85 -18.08
CA THR A 760 38.45 -2.20 -16.77
C THR A 760 39.74 -1.44 -16.49
N LEU A 761 39.62 -0.15 -16.15
CA LEU A 761 40.69 0.75 -15.76
C LEU A 761 40.38 1.26 -14.34
N GLU A 762 41.26 0.99 -13.39
CA GLU A 762 41.06 1.37 -11.98
C GLU A 762 42.30 2.06 -11.41
N TYR A 763 42.12 3.19 -10.73
CA TYR A 763 43.26 3.89 -10.11
C TYR A 763 44.40 4.14 -11.11
N CYS A 764 44.05 4.60 -12.32
CA CYS A 764 45.02 4.90 -13.37
C CYS A 764 45.12 6.40 -13.62
N ASP A 765 46.34 6.86 -13.90
CA ASP A 765 46.62 8.21 -14.38
C ASP A 765 46.83 8.15 -15.91
N ILE A 766 46.04 8.90 -16.68
CA ILE A 766 46.04 8.78 -18.15
C ILE A 766 46.14 10.17 -18.79
N SER A 767 47.24 10.38 -19.52
CA SER A 767 47.51 11.60 -20.28
C SER A 767 47.89 11.33 -21.74
N SER A 768 47.66 12.31 -22.61
CA SER A 768 47.89 12.14 -24.05
C SER A 768 48.26 13.44 -24.79
N GLU A 769 49.47 13.51 -25.31
CA GLU A 769 49.92 14.55 -26.22
C GLU A 769 49.47 14.34 -27.69
N ALA A 770 48.70 13.27 -27.98
CA ALA A 770 48.27 12.89 -29.33
C ALA A 770 46.75 13.07 -29.55
N LEU A 771 45.96 12.00 -29.44
CA LEU A 771 44.48 12.06 -29.45
C LEU A 771 43.93 11.98 -28.02
N ALA A 772 42.67 11.57 -27.87
CA ALA A 772 42.04 11.45 -26.56
C ALA A 772 42.76 10.45 -25.67
N CYS A 773 42.66 10.64 -24.35
CA CYS A 773 43.26 9.72 -23.39
C CYS A 773 42.59 8.35 -23.49
N VAL A 774 41.27 8.28 -23.54
CA VAL A 774 40.53 7.02 -23.64
C VAL A 774 39.54 7.07 -24.80
N ALA A 775 39.53 6.04 -25.65
CA ALA A 775 38.56 5.85 -26.71
C ALA A 775 37.79 4.53 -26.55
N ILE A 776 36.47 4.62 -26.38
CA ILE A 776 35.53 3.50 -26.25
C ILE A 776 34.64 3.48 -27.50
N HIS A 777 34.75 2.44 -28.31
CA HIS A 777 33.95 2.27 -29.52
C HIS A 777 33.64 0.81 -29.84
N ASP A 778 32.37 0.53 -30.18
CA ASP A 778 31.82 -0.81 -30.36
C ASP A 778 32.17 -1.79 -29.20
N SER A 779 32.34 -1.24 -27.99
CA SER A 779 32.94 -1.89 -26.81
C SER A 779 32.40 -1.35 -25.49
N ILE A 780 32.90 -1.88 -24.37
CA ILE A 780 32.57 -1.44 -23.01
C ILE A 780 33.84 -0.96 -22.29
N GLY A 781 33.85 0.30 -21.82
CA GLY A 781 34.90 0.79 -20.92
C GLY A 781 34.38 0.95 -19.50
N LEU A 782 35.04 0.33 -18.52
CA LEU A 782 34.74 0.51 -17.09
C LEU A 782 35.89 1.28 -16.44
N LEU A 783 35.65 2.54 -16.10
CA LEU A 783 36.66 3.44 -15.54
C LEU A 783 36.23 3.79 -14.11
N ASN A 784 37.11 3.54 -13.13
CA ASN A 784 36.84 3.83 -11.73
C ASN A 784 38.06 4.44 -11.03
N HIS A 785 37.89 5.57 -10.33
CA HIS A 785 38.98 6.26 -9.64
C HIS A 785 40.19 6.62 -10.53
N CYS A 786 39.96 6.95 -11.80
CA CYS A 786 41.02 7.34 -12.74
C CYS A 786 41.17 8.86 -12.85
N GLN A 787 42.40 9.32 -13.06
CA GLN A 787 42.72 10.69 -13.46
C GLN A 787 42.92 10.74 -14.97
N ILE A 788 42.16 11.57 -15.68
CA ILE A 788 42.21 11.68 -17.15
C ILE A 788 42.47 13.13 -17.54
N HIS A 789 43.70 13.43 -17.94
CA HIS A 789 44.10 14.83 -18.07
C HIS A 789 45.08 15.15 -19.20
N ASP A 790 45.22 16.45 -19.45
CA ASP A 790 46.18 17.05 -20.38
C ASP A 790 46.17 16.48 -21.81
N SER A 791 44.99 16.05 -22.29
CA SER A 791 44.85 15.61 -23.68
C SER A 791 44.99 16.77 -24.68
N ARG A 792 45.69 16.54 -25.81
CA ARG A 792 45.62 17.42 -26.99
C ARG A 792 44.30 17.29 -27.78
N ALA A 793 43.47 16.30 -27.45
CA ALA A 793 42.10 16.13 -27.87
C ALA A 793 41.17 16.20 -26.64
N GLY A 794 40.11 15.40 -26.59
CA GLY A 794 39.26 15.29 -25.40
C GLY A 794 39.78 14.26 -24.39
N GLY A 795 39.25 14.25 -23.17
CA GLY A 795 39.66 13.25 -22.18
C GLY A 795 39.20 11.84 -22.56
N ILE A 796 37.88 11.66 -22.65
CA ILE A 796 37.24 10.36 -22.97
C ILE A 796 36.32 10.51 -24.17
N TYR A 797 36.49 9.64 -25.18
CA TYR A 797 35.59 9.52 -26.32
C TYR A 797 34.76 8.24 -26.21
N VAL A 798 33.43 8.37 -26.24
CA VAL A 798 32.48 7.25 -26.31
C VAL A 798 31.69 7.38 -27.60
N TYR A 799 31.98 6.52 -28.58
CA TYR A 799 31.43 6.64 -29.94
C TYR A 799 31.17 5.28 -30.57
N LYS A 800 30.52 5.24 -31.75
CA LYS A 800 30.09 4.01 -32.43
C LYS A 800 29.46 3.02 -31.46
N ASN A 801 28.33 3.41 -30.86
CA ASN A 801 27.60 2.59 -29.90
C ASN A 801 28.40 2.10 -28.68
N GLY A 802 29.57 2.69 -28.40
CA GLY A 802 30.35 2.40 -27.20
C GLY A 802 29.54 2.64 -25.93
N LYS A 803 29.77 1.80 -24.92
CA LYS A 803 29.09 1.85 -23.61
C LYS A 803 30.11 1.82 -22.50
N GLY A 804 29.67 2.04 -21.27
CA GLY A 804 30.58 1.97 -20.15
C GLY A 804 30.03 2.57 -18.88
N ARG A 805 30.80 2.41 -17.81
CA ARG A 805 30.62 3.10 -16.53
C ARG A 805 31.88 3.91 -16.27
N ILE A 806 31.71 5.19 -15.99
CA ILE A 806 32.79 6.11 -15.64
C ILE A 806 32.42 6.66 -14.27
N GLU A 807 33.14 6.24 -13.24
CA GLU A 807 32.76 6.45 -11.85
C GLU A 807 33.94 6.98 -11.03
N HIS A 808 33.69 7.94 -10.15
CA HIS A 808 34.72 8.48 -9.25
C HIS A 808 35.99 8.96 -9.97
N CYS A 809 35.88 9.37 -11.24
CA CYS A 809 37.00 9.85 -12.03
C CYS A 809 37.15 11.37 -11.95
N ASP A 810 38.39 11.82 -12.08
CA ASP A 810 38.75 13.23 -12.19
C ASP A 810 39.27 13.53 -13.61
N ILE A 811 38.62 14.45 -14.33
CA ILE A 811 38.83 14.69 -15.76
C ILE A 811 39.11 16.17 -15.99
N PHE A 812 40.37 16.54 -16.28
CA PHE A 812 40.78 17.94 -16.30
C PHE A 812 41.85 18.33 -17.34
N GLY A 813 42.02 19.63 -17.59
CA GLY A 813 43.13 20.16 -18.41
C GLY A 813 43.10 19.82 -19.92
N ASN A 814 42.06 19.14 -20.40
CA ASN A 814 41.96 18.65 -21.78
C ASN A 814 41.71 19.79 -22.79
N ALA A 815 42.28 19.68 -23.99
CA ALA A 815 42.20 20.72 -25.03
C ALA A 815 40.85 20.80 -25.74
N TYR A 816 40.17 19.67 -25.86
CA TYR A 816 38.80 19.51 -26.34
C TYR A 816 37.94 18.94 -25.19
N PRO A 817 36.66 18.57 -25.40
CA PRO A 817 35.80 18.22 -24.29
C PRO A 817 36.35 17.15 -23.35
N GLY A 818 36.13 17.32 -22.05
CA GLY A 818 36.53 16.33 -21.05
C GLY A 818 35.94 14.96 -21.38
N ILE A 819 34.65 14.91 -21.71
CA ILE A 819 33.97 13.72 -22.23
C ILE A 819 33.21 14.06 -23.51
N GLN A 820 33.42 13.29 -24.57
CA GLN A 820 32.67 13.38 -25.82
C GLN A 820 31.89 12.09 -26.07
N ILE A 821 30.57 12.23 -26.18
CA ILE A 821 29.63 11.16 -26.50
C ILE A 821 29.05 11.43 -27.89
N LYS A 822 29.24 10.49 -28.81
CA LYS A 822 28.72 10.64 -30.19
C LYS A 822 28.35 9.32 -30.85
N GLU A 823 27.77 9.36 -32.04
CA GLU A 823 27.53 8.19 -32.90
C GLU A 823 26.85 7.02 -32.14
N GLY A 824 25.79 7.34 -31.38
CA GLY A 824 25.03 6.36 -30.60
C GLY A 824 25.70 5.85 -29.31
N GLY A 825 26.86 6.38 -28.92
CA GLY A 825 27.50 6.09 -27.63
C GLY A 825 26.54 6.34 -26.47
N ASN A 826 26.62 5.52 -25.40
CA ASN A 826 25.69 5.58 -24.28
C ASN A 826 26.34 5.13 -22.95
N PRO A 827 27.23 5.95 -22.35
CA PRO A 827 27.82 5.64 -21.05
C PRO A 827 26.93 6.04 -19.88
N LEU A 828 27.17 5.40 -18.73
CA LEU A 828 26.79 5.89 -17.40
C LEU A 828 27.99 6.63 -16.80
N ILE A 829 27.80 7.87 -16.37
CA ILE A 829 28.81 8.72 -15.77
C ILE A 829 28.30 9.17 -14.41
N THR A 830 28.99 8.82 -13.33
CA THR A 830 28.50 9.14 -11.99
C THR A 830 29.61 9.44 -10.98
N HIS A 831 29.37 10.39 -10.07
CA HIS A 831 30.35 10.79 -9.05
C HIS A 831 31.71 11.25 -9.62
N CYS A 832 31.71 11.86 -10.80
CA CYS A 832 32.93 12.35 -11.45
C CYS A 832 33.07 13.86 -11.31
N GLN A 833 34.32 14.34 -11.34
CA GLN A 833 34.67 15.75 -11.46
C GLN A 833 35.17 16.03 -12.89
N ILE A 834 34.61 17.03 -13.56
CA ILE A 834 34.98 17.41 -14.92
C ILE A 834 35.28 18.92 -14.97
N HIS A 835 36.56 19.30 -15.01
CA HIS A 835 36.93 20.69 -14.78
C HIS A 835 38.18 21.18 -15.52
N ASP A 836 38.41 22.50 -15.50
CA ASP A 836 39.59 23.17 -16.06
C ASP A 836 39.91 22.79 -17.53
N GLY A 837 38.90 22.36 -18.30
CA GLY A 837 39.03 22.04 -19.71
C GLY A 837 39.05 23.29 -20.59
N LYS A 838 39.75 23.24 -21.72
CA LYS A 838 39.81 24.34 -22.71
C LYS A 838 38.58 24.40 -23.64
N SER A 839 37.62 23.51 -23.42
CA SER A 839 36.38 23.38 -24.20
C SER A 839 35.21 23.11 -23.26
N SER A 840 34.13 22.49 -23.74
CA SER A 840 33.00 22.09 -22.92
C SER A 840 33.38 20.92 -22.00
N GLY A 841 32.80 20.81 -20.81
CA GLY A 841 33.06 19.67 -19.92
C GLY A 841 32.61 18.35 -20.55
N ILE A 842 31.32 18.26 -20.91
CA ILE A 842 30.73 17.12 -21.59
C ILE A 842 30.06 17.58 -22.89
N VAL A 843 30.30 16.86 -24.00
CA VAL A 843 29.60 17.09 -25.27
C VAL A 843 28.85 15.83 -25.69
N VAL A 844 27.54 15.95 -25.94
CA VAL A 844 26.67 14.89 -26.45
C VAL A 844 26.17 15.29 -27.84
N SER A 845 26.57 14.53 -28.86
CA SER A 845 26.34 14.88 -30.27
C SER A 845 25.98 13.66 -31.12
N GLN A 846 25.53 13.86 -32.36
CA GLN A 846 25.34 12.79 -33.36
C GLN A 846 24.56 11.59 -32.82
N GLN A 847 23.36 11.84 -32.27
CA GLN A 847 22.50 10.83 -31.65
C GLN A 847 23.13 10.09 -30.44
N GLY A 848 24.21 10.63 -29.89
CA GLY A 848 24.79 10.19 -28.62
C GLY A 848 23.77 10.29 -27.49
N LYS A 849 23.88 9.36 -26.55
CA LYS A 849 23.05 9.23 -25.36
C LYS A 849 23.95 9.12 -24.14
N GLY A 850 23.39 9.26 -22.96
CA GLY A 850 24.17 9.01 -21.75
C GLY A 850 23.35 9.29 -20.53
N GLN A 851 23.74 8.69 -19.43
CA GLN A 851 23.20 8.99 -18.11
C GLN A 851 24.33 9.64 -17.31
N ILE A 852 24.17 10.93 -17.01
CA ILE A 852 25.12 11.71 -16.23
C ILE A 852 24.45 12.04 -14.91
N SER A 853 25.01 11.56 -13.80
CA SER A 853 24.41 11.79 -12.48
C SER A 853 25.40 12.08 -11.38
N HIS A 854 25.04 12.87 -10.38
CA HIS A 854 25.91 13.10 -9.21
C HIS A 854 27.33 13.57 -9.57
N CYS A 855 27.49 14.31 -10.67
CA CYS A 855 28.78 14.83 -11.13
C CYS A 855 28.92 16.32 -10.79
N GLU A 856 30.17 16.76 -10.64
CA GLU A 856 30.55 18.17 -10.49
C GLU A 856 31.26 18.63 -11.77
N ILE A 857 30.73 19.65 -12.44
CA ILE A 857 31.23 20.13 -13.73
C ILE A 857 31.51 21.62 -13.64
N PHE A 858 32.78 22.02 -13.62
CA PHE A 858 33.14 23.40 -13.29
C PHE A 858 34.40 23.94 -13.97
N ALA A 859 34.59 25.26 -13.96
CA ALA A 859 35.80 25.93 -14.48
C ALA A 859 36.20 25.60 -15.93
N ASN A 860 35.29 25.02 -16.73
CA ASN A 860 35.53 24.72 -18.13
C ASN A 860 35.43 26.00 -18.98
N ALA A 861 36.32 26.17 -19.96
CA ALA A 861 36.39 27.39 -20.76
C ALA A 861 35.15 27.62 -21.65
N TYR A 862 34.38 26.56 -21.93
CA TYR A 862 33.11 26.64 -22.66
C TYR A 862 31.94 26.15 -21.79
N ALA A 863 30.99 25.40 -22.36
CA ALA A 863 29.81 25.00 -21.61
C ALA A 863 30.12 23.87 -20.63
N GLY A 864 29.42 23.79 -19.50
CA GLY A 864 29.53 22.61 -18.64
C GLY A 864 29.08 21.35 -19.39
N VAL A 865 27.86 21.39 -19.91
CA VAL A 865 27.29 20.33 -20.77
C VAL A 865 26.80 20.94 -22.08
N GLU A 866 27.25 20.40 -23.20
CA GLU A 866 26.80 20.76 -24.54
C GLU A 866 26.04 19.61 -25.19
N ILE A 867 24.88 19.90 -25.77
CA ILE A 867 24.01 18.93 -26.42
C ILE A 867 23.69 19.43 -27.81
N ASN A 868 24.10 18.68 -28.84
CA ASN A 868 23.84 19.06 -30.22
C ASN A 868 23.61 17.88 -31.16
N GLN A 869 23.25 18.16 -32.43
CA GLN A 869 23.12 17.16 -33.50
C GLN A 869 22.32 15.92 -33.06
N ASP A 870 21.09 16.16 -32.59
CA ASP A 870 20.15 15.14 -32.10
C ASP A 870 20.61 14.31 -30.89
N GLY A 871 21.67 14.74 -30.19
CA GLY A 871 22.09 14.19 -28.91
C GLY A 871 20.96 14.25 -27.88
N ASP A 872 20.87 13.24 -27.00
CA ASP A 872 19.73 13.05 -26.10
C ASP A 872 20.16 12.40 -24.77
N PRO A 873 20.92 13.11 -23.90
CA PRO A 873 21.32 12.59 -22.61
C PRO A 873 20.26 12.83 -21.52
N VAL A 874 20.41 12.08 -20.43
CA VAL A 874 19.77 12.38 -19.14
C VAL A 874 20.84 12.91 -18.20
N VAL A 875 20.68 14.13 -17.72
CA VAL A 875 21.55 14.79 -16.74
C VAL A 875 20.76 15.00 -15.47
N GLN A 876 21.18 14.42 -14.35
CA GLN A 876 20.42 14.46 -13.11
C GLN A 876 21.28 14.62 -11.85
N HIS A 877 20.84 15.38 -10.86
CA HIS A 877 21.59 15.52 -9.60
C HIS A 877 23.03 16.01 -9.77
N CYS A 878 23.30 16.82 -10.79
CA CYS A 878 24.65 17.36 -11.06
C CYS A 878 24.76 18.81 -10.60
N GLN A 879 25.97 19.19 -10.19
CA GLN A 879 26.37 20.57 -9.92
C GLN A 879 27.18 21.08 -11.11
N ILE A 880 26.70 22.15 -11.75
CA ILE A 880 27.33 22.73 -12.94
C ILE A 880 27.59 24.21 -12.66
N HIS A 881 28.84 24.59 -12.42
CA HIS A 881 29.14 25.94 -11.94
C HIS A 881 30.42 26.55 -12.54
N ASP A 882 30.54 27.88 -12.42
CA ASP A 882 31.75 28.63 -12.75
C ASP A 882 32.32 28.38 -14.17
N GLY A 883 31.45 28.13 -15.14
CA GLY A 883 31.82 27.90 -16.54
C GLY A 883 32.09 29.21 -17.31
N GLY A 884 32.98 29.11 -18.31
CA GLY A 884 33.34 30.24 -19.17
C GLY A 884 32.22 30.70 -20.11
N THR A 885 31.25 29.83 -20.42
CA THR A 885 30.04 30.19 -21.17
C THR A 885 28.75 29.84 -20.43
N SER A 886 27.85 29.06 -21.03
CA SER A 886 26.59 28.63 -20.42
C SER A 886 26.83 27.35 -19.61
N GLY A 887 26.13 27.15 -18.49
CA GLY A 887 26.21 25.88 -17.76
C GLY A 887 25.78 24.71 -18.64
N ILE A 888 24.64 24.85 -19.31
CA ILE A 888 24.16 23.90 -20.31
C ILE A 888 23.87 24.61 -21.63
N TYR A 889 24.42 24.10 -22.74
CA TYR A 889 24.21 24.64 -24.08
C TYR A 889 23.60 23.61 -25.03
N ILE A 890 22.41 23.89 -25.55
CA ILE A 890 21.60 22.94 -26.32
C ILE A 890 21.30 23.56 -27.68
N HIS A 891 21.71 22.93 -28.77
CA HIS A 891 21.54 23.50 -30.11
C HIS A 891 21.51 22.46 -31.24
N HIS A 892 21.20 22.85 -32.47
CA HIS A 892 21.09 21.94 -33.64
C HIS A 892 20.26 20.68 -33.34
N HIS A 893 19.00 20.89 -32.94
CA HIS A 893 18.08 19.80 -32.59
C HIS A 893 18.52 18.91 -31.42
N GLY A 894 19.46 19.38 -30.59
CA GLY A 894 19.79 18.74 -29.32
C GLY A 894 18.56 18.56 -28.44
N ARG A 895 18.44 17.39 -27.84
CA ARG A 895 17.37 16.96 -26.93
C ARG A 895 18.01 16.53 -25.61
N GLY A 896 17.22 16.36 -24.57
CA GLY A 896 17.74 15.82 -23.34
C GLY A 896 16.85 16.14 -22.17
N LYS A 897 17.05 15.38 -21.10
CA LYS A 897 16.34 15.54 -19.84
C LYS A 897 17.31 16.05 -18.79
N ILE A 898 17.05 17.22 -18.24
CA ILE A 898 17.86 17.84 -17.20
C ILE A 898 17.00 17.92 -15.95
N GLU A 899 17.35 17.18 -14.90
CA GLU A 899 16.53 17.05 -13.69
C GLU A 899 17.33 17.27 -12.41
N HIS A 900 16.76 17.93 -11.41
CA HIS A 900 17.40 18.01 -10.08
C HIS A 900 18.85 18.53 -10.11
N CYS A 901 19.19 19.38 -11.09
CA CYS A 901 20.52 19.92 -11.24
C CYS A 901 20.62 21.33 -10.65
N GLU A 902 21.83 21.68 -10.22
CA GLU A 902 22.18 23.01 -9.73
C GLU A 902 23.10 23.69 -10.72
N ILE A 903 22.71 24.85 -11.24
CA ILE A 903 23.41 25.56 -12.31
C ILE A 903 23.67 26.99 -11.87
N THR A 904 24.94 27.35 -11.61
CA THR A 904 25.30 28.62 -10.97
C THR A 904 26.62 29.25 -11.47
N GLY A 905 26.81 30.56 -11.28
CA GLY A 905 28.11 31.22 -11.49
C GLY A 905 28.58 31.40 -12.94
N HIS A 906 27.75 31.09 -13.93
CA HIS A 906 28.12 31.14 -15.36
C HIS A 906 28.19 32.56 -15.94
N ALA A 907 29.11 32.78 -16.89
CA ALA A 907 29.30 34.07 -17.53
C ALA A 907 28.21 34.42 -18.56
N TYR A 908 27.62 33.40 -19.17
CA TYR A 908 26.49 33.48 -20.11
C TYR A 908 25.23 32.92 -19.45
N PRO A 909 24.07 32.83 -20.15
CA PRO A 909 22.89 32.28 -19.52
C PRO A 909 23.14 30.88 -18.94
N GLY A 910 22.56 30.60 -17.77
CA GLY A 910 22.76 29.32 -17.09
C GLY A 910 22.41 28.13 -17.99
N ILE A 911 21.28 28.22 -18.69
CA ILE A 911 20.93 27.30 -19.78
C ILE A 911 20.65 28.09 -21.06
N THR A 912 21.30 27.74 -22.16
CA THR A 912 21.04 28.32 -23.48
C THR A 912 20.50 27.25 -24.44
N ILE A 913 19.33 27.50 -25.05
CA ILE A 913 18.70 26.64 -26.06
C ILE A 913 18.57 27.40 -27.38
N LYS A 914 19.12 26.84 -28.47
CA LYS A 914 19.19 27.45 -29.80
C LYS A 914 18.89 26.46 -30.92
N ASN A 915 18.75 26.96 -32.15
CA ASN A 915 18.75 26.17 -33.39
C ASN A 915 17.84 24.93 -33.32
N GLY A 916 16.59 25.15 -32.92
CA GLY A 916 15.58 24.09 -32.83
C GLY A 916 15.85 23.02 -31.76
N GLY A 917 16.68 23.29 -30.74
CA GLY A 917 16.84 22.43 -29.58
C GLY A 917 15.53 22.26 -28.79
N GLN A 918 15.36 21.11 -28.11
CA GLN A 918 14.09 20.69 -27.48
C GLN A 918 14.29 19.92 -26.16
N PRO A 919 14.83 20.54 -25.10
CA PRO A 919 15.00 19.84 -23.83
C PRO A 919 13.73 19.79 -22.97
N LEU A 920 13.75 18.86 -22.02
CA LEU A 920 12.92 18.88 -20.81
C LEU A 920 13.81 19.24 -19.62
N ILE A 921 13.53 20.36 -18.96
CA ILE A 921 14.23 20.86 -17.78
C ILE A 921 13.24 20.80 -16.62
N GLN A 922 13.56 20.07 -15.56
CA GLN A 922 12.63 19.82 -14.47
C GLN A 922 13.31 19.89 -13.10
N ALA A 923 12.66 20.49 -12.10
CA ALA A 923 13.14 20.47 -10.72
C ALA A 923 14.60 20.96 -10.55
N CYS A 924 15.05 21.89 -11.37
CA CYS A 924 16.42 22.42 -11.34
C CYS A 924 16.47 23.79 -10.64
N GLN A 925 17.63 24.12 -10.11
CA GLN A 925 17.95 25.43 -9.54
C GLN A 925 18.94 26.15 -10.48
N ILE A 926 18.59 27.35 -10.92
CA ILE A 926 19.35 28.13 -11.90
C ILE A 926 19.53 29.55 -11.37
N TYR A 927 20.71 29.86 -10.85
CA TYR A 927 20.89 31.08 -10.07
C TYR A 927 22.30 31.68 -10.12
N ASP A 928 22.45 32.89 -9.58
CA ASP A 928 23.73 33.63 -9.48
C ASP A 928 24.54 33.74 -10.80
N GLY A 929 23.87 33.61 -11.96
CA GLY A 929 24.49 33.79 -13.27
C GLY A 929 24.66 35.27 -13.61
N LYS A 930 25.70 35.62 -14.38
CA LYS A 930 25.93 37.02 -14.83
C LYS A 930 24.95 37.49 -15.91
N ALA A 931 24.23 36.55 -16.53
CA ALA A 931 23.29 36.80 -17.62
C ALA A 931 21.87 36.37 -17.22
N SER A 932 21.06 35.92 -18.18
CA SER A 932 19.74 35.38 -17.90
C SER A 932 19.82 33.97 -17.31
N GLY A 933 18.85 33.54 -16.51
CA GLY A 933 18.83 32.15 -16.03
C GLY A 933 18.72 31.17 -17.19
N VAL A 934 17.70 31.32 -18.04
CA VAL A 934 17.49 30.50 -19.24
C VAL A 934 17.28 31.36 -20.49
N LEU A 935 17.82 30.95 -21.64
CA LEU A 935 17.65 31.59 -22.94
C LEU A 935 17.08 30.62 -23.97
N PHE A 936 15.95 30.96 -24.60
CA PHE A 936 15.46 30.32 -25.83
C PHE A 936 15.65 31.26 -27.03
N SER A 937 16.31 30.78 -28.08
CA SER A 937 16.52 31.55 -29.32
C SER A 937 16.48 30.66 -30.57
N GLU A 938 16.36 31.25 -31.76
CA GLU A 938 16.54 30.56 -33.05
C GLU A 938 15.60 29.35 -33.21
N ASN A 939 14.30 29.61 -33.04
CA ASN A 939 13.23 28.60 -33.08
C ASN A 939 13.42 27.43 -32.10
N ALA A 940 14.14 27.64 -31.00
CA ALA A 940 14.25 26.67 -29.92
C ALA A 940 12.88 26.41 -29.27
N TYR A 941 12.63 25.15 -28.97
CA TYR A 941 11.48 24.69 -28.20
C TYR A 941 11.97 24.06 -26.89
N GLY A 942 11.06 23.73 -25.98
CA GLY A 942 11.42 22.97 -24.80
C GLY A 942 10.44 23.20 -23.66
N LYS A 943 10.54 22.36 -22.63
CA LYS A 943 9.68 22.44 -21.47
C LYS A 943 10.50 22.68 -20.21
N ILE A 944 10.09 23.67 -19.40
CA ILE A 944 10.63 23.91 -18.07
C ILE A 944 9.52 23.68 -17.05
N GLN A 945 9.76 22.84 -16.04
CA GLN A 945 8.77 22.53 -15.02
C GLN A 945 9.35 22.51 -13.61
N ASN A 946 8.63 23.06 -12.63
CA ASN A 946 9.00 22.98 -11.21
C ASN A 946 10.42 23.47 -10.91
N CYS A 947 10.95 24.43 -11.66
CA CYS A 947 12.31 24.95 -11.48
C CYS A 947 12.32 26.24 -10.66
N ASP A 948 13.42 26.48 -9.96
CA ASP A 948 13.71 27.71 -9.25
C ASP A 948 14.78 28.50 -10.02
N ILE A 949 14.42 29.68 -10.52
CA ILE A 949 15.28 30.54 -11.34
C ILE A 949 15.39 31.91 -10.68
N PHE A 950 16.53 32.19 -10.05
CA PHE A 950 16.63 33.36 -9.17
C PHE A 950 18.01 34.01 -9.13
N ALA A 951 18.08 35.25 -8.63
CA ALA A 951 19.33 35.98 -8.42
C ALA A 951 20.23 36.15 -9.67
N ASN A 952 19.69 35.99 -10.88
CA ASN A 952 20.45 36.14 -12.11
C ASN A 952 20.61 37.63 -12.47
N GLY A 953 21.76 37.98 -13.06
CA GLY A 953 22.14 39.35 -13.43
C GLY A 953 21.33 39.96 -14.58
N ARG A 954 20.45 39.18 -15.22
CA ARG A 954 19.46 39.66 -16.20
C ARG A 954 18.09 39.04 -15.94
N ALA A 955 17.33 38.72 -16.99
CA ALA A 955 15.99 38.15 -16.85
C ALA A 955 16.07 36.71 -16.37
N GLY A 956 15.09 36.24 -15.60
CA GLY A 956 15.02 34.83 -15.21
C GLY A 956 14.95 33.92 -16.45
N ILE A 957 13.99 34.17 -17.33
CA ILE A 957 13.89 33.53 -18.65
C ILE A 957 13.87 34.58 -19.75
N LYS A 958 14.72 34.43 -20.76
CA LYS A 958 14.76 35.25 -21.96
C LYS A 958 14.34 34.44 -23.18
N ILE A 959 13.46 35.00 -24.00
CA ILE A 959 12.93 34.38 -25.22
C ILE A 959 13.14 35.33 -26.39
N GLU A 960 13.82 34.88 -27.44
CA GLU A 960 14.06 35.70 -28.63
C GLU A 960 14.04 34.89 -29.94
N ASN A 961 13.99 35.57 -31.08
CA ASN A 961 14.19 35.00 -32.42
C ASN A 961 13.36 33.72 -32.68
N GLY A 962 12.05 33.76 -32.42
CA GLY A 962 11.15 32.63 -32.63
C GLY A 962 11.22 31.51 -31.58
N GLY A 963 12.00 31.68 -30.50
CA GLY A 963 11.99 30.73 -29.38
C GLY A 963 10.57 30.57 -28.81
N ASN A 964 10.20 29.35 -28.41
CA ASN A 964 8.83 29.01 -28.01
C ASN A 964 8.80 27.96 -26.88
N PRO A 965 9.19 28.32 -25.64
CA PRO A 965 9.16 27.39 -24.53
C PRO A 965 7.77 27.24 -23.91
N VAL A 966 7.59 26.11 -23.23
CA VAL A 966 6.49 25.89 -22.28
C VAL A 966 7.07 25.88 -20.87
N VAL A 967 6.68 26.84 -20.02
CA VAL A 967 7.16 27.00 -18.64
C VAL A 967 5.98 26.80 -17.69
N GLU A 968 6.09 25.84 -16.79
CA GLU A 968 5.00 25.46 -15.88
C GLU A 968 5.49 25.37 -14.43
N LYS A 969 4.73 25.92 -13.48
CA LYS A 969 4.95 25.70 -12.04
C LYS A 969 6.35 26.09 -11.55
N CYS A 970 6.97 27.09 -12.15
CA CYS A 970 8.32 27.54 -11.80
C CYS A 970 8.29 28.75 -10.87
N SER A 971 9.28 28.87 -10.00
CA SER A 971 9.56 30.08 -9.22
C SER A 971 10.64 30.87 -9.94
N ILE A 972 10.32 32.07 -10.45
CA ILE A 972 11.23 32.91 -11.23
C ILE A 972 11.33 34.26 -10.53
N LYS A 973 12.27 34.44 -9.61
CA LYS A 973 12.23 35.58 -8.67
C LYS A 973 13.59 36.23 -8.48
N GLN A 974 13.62 37.44 -7.93
CA GLN A 974 14.87 38.08 -7.49
C GLN A 974 15.92 38.23 -8.60
N ASN A 975 15.51 38.21 -9.87
CA ASN A 975 16.41 38.46 -10.99
C ASN A 975 16.53 39.97 -11.20
N ALA A 976 17.70 40.43 -11.67
CA ALA A 976 17.97 41.86 -11.83
C ALA A 976 17.14 42.54 -12.94
N TRP A 977 16.51 41.75 -13.81
CA TRP A 977 15.60 42.27 -14.84
C TRP A 977 14.18 41.71 -14.63
N HIS A 978 13.43 41.48 -15.70
CA HIS A 978 12.09 40.90 -15.61
C HIS A 978 12.17 39.40 -15.32
N GLY A 979 11.13 38.83 -14.71
CA GLY A 979 11.02 37.37 -14.57
C GLY A 979 11.09 36.68 -15.93
N VAL A 980 10.26 37.11 -16.88
CA VAL A 980 10.27 36.66 -18.27
C VAL A 980 10.40 37.86 -19.22
N TRP A 981 11.37 37.81 -20.14
CA TRP A 981 11.60 38.85 -21.15
C TRP A 981 11.54 38.27 -22.57
N VAL A 982 10.63 38.78 -23.40
CA VAL A 982 10.32 38.27 -24.74
C VAL A 982 10.48 39.37 -25.80
N LEU A 983 11.28 39.09 -26.83
CA LEU A 983 11.65 40.04 -27.88
C LEU A 983 11.83 39.36 -29.24
N LYS A 984 11.87 40.13 -30.33
CA LYS A 984 12.21 39.64 -31.69
C LYS A 984 11.40 38.41 -32.11
N ALA A 985 10.09 38.55 -32.19
CA ALA A 985 9.15 37.47 -32.52
C ALA A 985 9.26 36.25 -31.60
N GLY A 986 9.59 36.46 -30.33
CA GLY A 986 9.58 35.42 -29.30
C GLY A 986 8.15 34.95 -29.01
N LEU A 987 8.01 33.65 -28.76
CA LEU A 987 6.74 32.99 -28.47
C LEU A 987 6.83 32.24 -27.14
N GLY A 988 5.72 31.80 -26.56
CA GLY A 988 5.78 30.85 -25.46
C GLY A 988 4.50 30.71 -24.66
N THR A 989 4.54 29.79 -23.72
CA THR A 989 3.43 29.51 -22.81
C THR A 989 3.95 29.45 -21.38
N ILE A 990 3.51 30.37 -20.53
CA ILE A 990 3.94 30.51 -19.13
C ILE A 990 2.73 30.30 -18.22
N ILE A 991 2.73 29.21 -17.45
CA ILE A 991 1.56 28.74 -16.70
C ILE A 991 1.91 28.45 -15.23
N ASP A 992 1.06 28.89 -14.31
CA ASP A 992 1.13 28.59 -12.88
C ASP A 992 2.50 28.90 -12.24
N CYS A 993 3.21 29.91 -12.75
CA CYS A 993 4.54 30.32 -12.27
C CYS A 993 4.46 31.48 -11.27
N ASP A 994 5.44 31.60 -10.39
CA ASP A 994 5.58 32.73 -9.46
C ASP A 994 6.73 33.65 -9.91
N LEU A 995 6.39 34.82 -10.46
CA LEU A 995 7.30 35.79 -11.07
C LEU A 995 7.49 37.06 -10.21
N ARG A 996 7.11 37.02 -8.94
CA ARG A 996 7.22 38.17 -8.04
C ARG A 996 8.68 38.48 -7.70
N ASP A 997 8.90 39.67 -7.15
CA ASP A 997 10.19 40.08 -6.58
C ASP A 997 11.35 40.20 -7.58
N ASN A 998 11.07 40.28 -8.90
CA ASN A 998 12.08 40.63 -9.92
C ASN A 998 12.21 42.16 -10.05
N GLU A 999 13.43 42.68 -10.22
CA GLU A 999 13.69 44.13 -10.12
C GLU A 999 12.95 44.99 -11.17
N LYS A 1000 12.69 44.44 -12.35
CA LYS A 1000 11.97 45.15 -13.43
C LYS A 1000 10.51 44.71 -13.59
N GLY A 1001 10.04 43.75 -12.78
CA GLY A 1001 8.68 43.21 -12.81
C GLY A 1001 8.58 41.81 -13.41
N ALA A 1002 7.36 41.27 -13.49
CA ALA A 1002 7.14 39.88 -13.91
C ALA A 1002 7.42 39.63 -15.40
N PHE A 1003 6.94 40.50 -16.30
CA PHE A 1003 6.99 40.32 -17.74
C PHE A 1003 7.42 41.59 -18.49
N GLU A 1004 8.20 41.41 -19.56
CA GLU A 1004 8.38 42.40 -20.64
C GLU A 1004 8.20 41.68 -21.99
N ILE A 1005 7.28 42.17 -22.83
CA ILE A 1005 6.91 41.52 -24.10
C ILE A 1005 6.88 42.59 -25.20
N GLU A 1006 7.76 42.47 -26.21
CA GLU A 1006 7.79 43.39 -27.35
C GLU A 1006 6.59 43.20 -28.31
N ALA A 1007 6.28 44.22 -29.11
CA ALA A 1007 5.04 44.29 -29.91
C ALA A 1007 4.90 43.19 -30.98
N ASP A 1008 5.99 42.56 -31.41
CA ASP A 1008 6.01 41.48 -32.40
C ASP A 1008 6.00 40.07 -31.76
N CYS A 1009 5.85 39.99 -30.43
CA CYS A 1009 5.93 38.76 -29.64
C CYS A 1009 4.55 38.31 -29.12
N GLU A 1010 4.39 37.01 -28.86
CA GLU A 1010 3.13 36.44 -28.36
C GLU A 1010 3.38 35.41 -27.25
N VAL A 1011 2.78 35.62 -26.06
CA VAL A 1011 2.94 34.71 -24.93
C VAL A 1011 1.59 34.37 -24.32
N GLN A 1012 1.29 33.08 -24.20
CA GLN A 1012 0.13 32.60 -23.46
C GLN A 1012 0.43 32.59 -21.96
N ARG A 1013 -0.41 33.25 -21.16
CA ARG A 1013 -0.22 33.40 -19.71
C ARG A 1013 -1.45 32.91 -18.97
N ARG A 1014 -1.28 32.02 -17.98
CA ARG A 1014 -2.39 31.49 -17.17
C ARG A 1014 -1.93 31.16 -15.75
N GLY A 1015 -2.66 31.62 -14.73
CA GLY A 1015 -2.43 31.21 -13.34
C GLY A 1015 -1.13 31.70 -12.70
N ASN A 1016 -0.42 32.64 -13.34
CA ASN A 1016 0.84 33.17 -12.83
C ASN A 1016 0.63 34.18 -11.69
N GLN A 1017 1.57 34.23 -10.75
CA GLN A 1017 1.69 35.28 -9.74
C GLN A 1017 2.74 36.28 -10.21
N GLU A 1018 2.43 37.59 -10.20
CA GLU A 1018 3.22 38.62 -10.88
C GLU A 1018 3.55 39.81 -9.99
#